data_AF-A0A918VCN9-F1
#
_entry.id   AF-A0A918VCN9-F1
#
_cell.length_a   1.000
_cell.length_b   1.000
_cell.length_c   1.000
_cell.angle_alpha   90.00
_cell.angle_beta   90.00
_cell.angle_gamma   90.00
#
_symmetry.space_group_name_H-M   'P 1'
#
loop_
_entity.id
_entity.type
_entity.pdbx_description
1 polymer ?
#
loop_
_entity_poly.entity_id
_entity_poly.type
_entity_poly.pdbx_seq_one_letter_code
_entity_poly.pdbx_strand_id
1 'polypeptide(L)'
;MAVHLKFLALTLTTADAEKTYRFDQPATVISGPSGSGKSSLLMLLKHAVGGDAILTPAVRDHVHSVCAEVLVGDEHLALRREIGEAGSNRVDVLDPVTLELRESLIIRAEAGQTTLSDRLLGALGFPRTSIPVRREGKAAKANVTFQALFAYVYLEAIYIDTQIVRHQQTYFDGMRRALFEIIFGLTDSVLLDLKQRSAQLLTDMKTKTAEHDNVSNFLRVSDSRSDDALRAELVQLREMLTLAERALGELRSELEESSAADAVLRQDLRRAVAAARDAGQEVEAARELLEAREAVVAQVELDLLRLERSASAIEKLSPFDFIVCPRCMQRLDGRPVQEDHCVVCLQHDPPDESVDPAAVQQTREALERQLLDAQTVLEADAQILAAAHDRSQQAEFLTITLRRELDVQTRDVVAPRFDAIAGSSARVASLGASIDAVTQLRDAWARARSINQEVKDLKATRALVQADVKSHTLALAARGQLVDDLSREFFALLAELHLPWVRTAVIDPKTYLPVIDGGSFDSLQASGGGITTCVSIAYSLALLEFGLTHPDVLVPSLLIIDSPRKALGNNPNDQERGNRIYDRFKALADAYGDRVQLIIADNDTAPIPSDTFSTIPLDYNRPMVPGVAHPGPEHVHRAEHGYEA
;
A
#
# COMPACT_ATOMS: atom_id res chain seq x y z
N MET A 1 19.64 37.70 -28.72
CA MET A 1 20.31 37.24 -29.96
C MET A 1 19.28 36.47 -30.77
N ALA A 2 19.12 36.78 -32.07
CA ALA A 2 18.28 35.97 -32.95
C ALA A 2 18.86 34.54 -33.04
N VAL A 3 17.97 33.55 -33.13
CA VAL A 3 18.37 32.14 -33.24
C VAL A 3 18.90 31.90 -34.65
N HIS A 4 20.22 31.90 -34.83
CA HIS A 4 20.81 31.80 -36.16
C HIS A 4 20.75 30.36 -36.68
N LEU A 5 19.99 30.13 -37.75
CA LEU A 5 19.90 28.82 -38.42
C LEU A 5 20.02 29.04 -39.92
N LYS A 6 20.93 28.30 -40.56
CA LYS A 6 21.08 28.30 -42.02
C LYS A 6 21.46 26.94 -42.56
N PHE A 7 21.02 26.63 -43.77
CA PHE A 7 21.55 25.58 -44.62
C PHE A 7 22.52 26.19 -45.63
N LEU A 8 23.76 25.72 -45.68
CA LEU A 8 24.73 26.19 -46.68
C LEU A 8 24.68 25.31 -47.93
N ALA A 9 24.55 23.99 -47.74
CA ALA A 9 24.47 23.04 -48.83
C ALA A 9 23.70 21.77 -48.44
N LEU A 10 23.18 21.07 -49.44
CA LEU A 10 22.65 19.71 -49.33
C LEU A 10 23.27 18.83 -50.42
N THR A 11 23.96 17.79 -49.99
CA THR A 11 24.58 16.80 -50.86
C THR A 11 23.76 15.52 -50.86
N LEU A 12 23.42 15.03 -52.04
CA LEU A 12 22.75 13.75 -52.27
C LEU A 12 23.74 12.73 -52.81
N THR A 13 23.83 11.58 -52.17
CA THR A 13 24.68 10.46 -52.61
C THR A 13 23.79 9.31 -53.09
N THR A 14 24.00 8.88 -54.33
CA THR A 14 23.40 7.67 -54.93
C THR A 14 24.48 6.62 -55.17
N ALA A 15 24.13 5.46 -55.74
CA ALA A 15 25.10 4.41 -56.05
C ALA A 15 26.19 4.89 -57.01
N ASP A 16 25.81 5.72 -57.98
CA ASP A 16 26.64 6.05 -59.15
C ASP A 16 27.06 7.51 -59.21
N ALA A 17 26.50 8.39 -58.37
CA ALA A 17 26.75 9.82 -58.42
C ALA A 17 26.54 10.55 -57.09
N GLU A 18 27.16 11.73 -56.99
CA GLU A 18 26.92 12.67 -55.91
C GLU A 18 26.58 14.05 -56.50
N LYS A 19 25.66 14.77 -55.87
CA LYS A 19 25.26 16.12 -56.31
C LYS A 19 25.01 17.02 -55.11
N THR A 20 25.64 18.18 -55.12
CA THR A 20 25.50 19.22 -54.09
C THR A 20 24.66 20.39 -54.58
N TYR A 21 23.70 20.78 -53.77
CA TYR A 21 22.84 21.95 -53.93
C TYR A 21 23.25 23.01 -52.91
N ARG A 22 23.48 24.26 -53.35
CA ARG A 22 23.94 25.35 -52.49
C ARG A 22 22.82 26.34 -52.17
N PHE A 23 22.78 26.79 -50.93
CA PHE A 23 21.79 27.73 -50.38
C PHE A 23 22.46 28.91 -49.67
N ASP A 24 23.71 29.19 -50.02
CA ASP A 24 24.61 30.16 -49.37
C ASP A 24 24.17 31.63 -49.50
N GLN A 25 23.26 31.94 -50.42
CA GLN A 25 22.70 33.28 -50.57
C GLN A 25 21.55 33.57 -49.58
N PRO A 26 21.31 34.85 -49.25
CA PRO A 26 20.17 35.26 -48.41
C PRO A 26 18.82 34.73 -48.91
N ALA A 27 18.62 34.61 -50.22
CA ALA A 27 17.48 33.94 -50.81
C ALA A 27 17.91 32.95 -51.90
N THR A 28 17.34 31.74 -51.89
CA THR A 28 17.57 30.70 -52.89
C THR A 28 16.25 30.20 -53.44
N VAL A 29 16.05 30.29 -54.76
CA VAL A 29 14.84 29.82 -55.44
C VAL A 29 15.13 28.50 -56.18
N ILE A 30 14.48 27.43 -55.76
CA ILE A 30 14.45 26.16 -56.47
C ILE A 30 13.33 26.24 -57.51
N SER A 31 13.69 26.28 -58.78
CA SER A 31 12.76 26.49 -59.89
C SER A 31 12.71 25.30 -60.82
N GLY A 32 11.54 25.03 -61.40
CA GLY A 32 11.37 23.93 -62.33
C GLY A 32 9.93 23.52 -62.53
N PRO A 33 9.59 22.73 -63.55
CA PRO A 33 8.23 22.29 -63.80
C PRO A 33 7.72 21.40 -62.65
N SER A 34 6.41 21.18 -62.60
CA SER A 34 5.79 20.24 -61.66
C SER A 34 6.41 18.84 -61.81
N GLY A 35 6.72 18.18 -60.69
CA GLY A 35 7.32 16.85 -60.70
C GLY A 35 8.85 16.79 -60.72
N SER A 36 9.54 17.90 -61.00
CA SER A 36 11.02 17.95 -61.09
C SER A 36 11.79 17.66 -59.79
N GLY A 37 11.09 17.50 -58.66
CA GLY A 37 11.68 17.16 -57.35
C GLY A 37 11.92 18.35 -56.40
N LYS A 38 11.37 19.54 -56.68
CA LYS A 38 11.55 20.74 -55.82
C LYS A 38 11.13 20.51 -54.35
N SER A 39 9.88 20.10 -54.13
CA SER A 39 9.36 19.79 -52.80
C SER A 39 10.10 18.61 -52.16
N SER A 40 10.53 17.63 -52.97
CA SER A 40 11.37 16.53 -52.49
C SER A 40 12.72 17.02 -51.96
N LEU A 41 13.34 18.02 -52.59
CA LEU A 41 14.60 18.60 -52.13
C LEU A 41 14.43 19.29 -50.77
N LEU A 42 13.34 20.03 -50.58
CA LEU A 42 12.99 20.65 -49.29
C LEU A 42 12.70 19.60 -48.21
N MET A 43 12.00 18.51 -48.56
CA MET A 43 11.78 17.40 -47.64
C MET A 43 13.09 16.71 -47.23
N LEU A 44 14.10 16.69 -48.09
CA LEU A 44 15.43 16.16 -47.75
C LEU A 44 16.21 17.08 -46.79
N LEU A 45 16.02 18.41 -46.85
CA LEU A 45 16.54 19.31 -45.81
C LEU A 45 15.91 18.98 -44.45
N LYS A 46 14.59 18.80 -44.40
CA LYS A 46 13.86 18.36 -43.21
C LYS A 46 14.34 16.99 -42.71
N HIS A 47 14.60 16.05 -43.63
CA HIS A 47 15.13 14.72 -43.29
C HIS A 47 16.51 14.83 -42.64
N ALA A 48 17.43 15.62 -43.20
CA ALA A 48 18.79 15.75 -42.70
C ALA A 48 18.86 16.24 -41.25
N VAL A 49 17.95 17.13 -40.85
CA VAL A 49 17.83 17.64 -39.46
C VAL A 49 16.97 16.76 -38.55
N GLY A 50 16.72 15.51 -38.95
CA GLY A 50 16.01 14.51 -38.14
C GLY A 50 14.48 14.63 -38.13
N GLY A 51 13.89 15.40 -39.05
CA GLY A 51 12.44 15.46 -39.21
C GLY A 51 11.87 14.25 -39.95
N ASP A 52 10.57 14.00 -39.76
CA ASP A 52 9.81 13.03 -40.55
C ASP A 52 9.50 13.62 -41.93
N ALA A 53 10.17 13.13 -42.96
CA ALA A 53 10.05 13.59 -44.34
C ALA A 53 9.27 12.61 -45.21
N ILE A 54 8.45 13.12 -46.12
CA ILE A 54 7.75 12.29 -47.10
C ILE A 54 8.71 12.02 -48.27
N LEU A 55 9.26 10.80 -48.30
CA LEU A 55 10.23 10.39 -49.31
C LEU A 55 9.52 9.78 -50.53
N THR A 56 9.72 10.41 -51.70
CA THR A 56 9.22 9.91 -52.99
C THR A 56 9.94 8.63 -53.41
N PRO A 57 9.37 7.81 -54.31
CA PRO A 57 10.02 6.59 -54.80
C PRO A 57 11.43 6.85 -55.35
N ALA A 58 11.58 7.91 -56.14
CA ALA A 58 12.88 8.31 -56.70
C ALA A 58 13.95 8.56 -55.61
N VAL A 59 13.56 9.05 -54.44
CA VAL A 59 14.48 9.23 -53.30
C VAL A 59 14.70 7.90 -52.58
N ARG A 60 13.62 7.20 -52.23
CA ARG A 60 13.65 5.95 -51.47
C ARG A 60 14.48 4.86 -52.15
N ASP A 61 14.38 4.78 -53.47
CA ASP A 61 14.92 3.65 -54.24
C ASP A 61 16.35 3.92 -54.73
N HIS A 62 16.80 5.18 -54.77
CA HIS A 62 18.07 5.55 -55.40
C HIS A 62 19.01 6.41 -54.55
N VAL A 63 18.51 7.15 -53.55
CA VAL A 63 19.36 7.95 -52.66
C VAL A 63 19.78 7.08 -51.49
N HIS A 64 21.08 7.01 -51.22
CA HIS A 64 21.64 6.25 -50.09
C HIS A 64 21.74 7.12 -48.84
N SER A 65 22.23 8.34 -48.98
CA SER A 65 22.38 9.28 -47.87
C SER A 65 22.23 10.71 -48.35
N VAL A 66 21.86 11.57 -47.41
CA VAL A 66 21.90 13.03 -47.57
C VAL A 66 22.83 13.63 -46.54
N CYS A 67 23.59 14.65 -46.92
CA CYS A 67 24.45 15.41 -46.04
C CYS A 67 24.13 16.90 -46.14
N ALA A 68 23.61 17.49 -45.06
CA ALA A 68 23.31 18.91 -44.99
C ALA A 68 24.42 19.66 -44.24
N GLU A 69 25.05 20.63 -44.89
CA GLU A 69 25.96 21.58 -44.26
C GLU A 69 25.11 22.71 -43.66
N VAL A 70 25.22 22.94 -42.35
CA VAL A 70 24.35 23.86 -41.60
C VAL A 70 25.13 24.73 -40.64
N LEU A 71 24.66 25.97 -40.46
CA LEU A 71 25.05 26.85 -39.38
C LEU A 71 23.93 26.86 -38.33
N VAL A 72 24.26 26.49 -37.10
CA VAL A 72 23.30 26.35 -36.00
C VAL A 72 23.86 27.11 -34.79
N GLY A 73 23.29 28.28 -34.51
CA GLY A 73 23.93 29.27 -33.65
C GLY A 73 25.27 29.70 -34.25
N ASP A 74 26.33 29.53 -33.46
CA ASP A 74 27.71 29.81 -33.86
C ASP A 74 28.44 28.55 -34.40
N GLU A 75 27.75 27.41 -34.45
CA GLU A 75 28.35 26.14 -34.84
C GLU A 75 28.17 25.84 -36.33
N HIS A 76 29.26 25.38 -36.96
CA HIS A 76 29.26 24.89 -38.34
C HIS A 76 29.35 23.35 -38.35
N LEU A 77 28.31 22.69 -38.87
CA LEU A 77 28.11 21.25 -38.79
C LEU A 77 27.74 20.66 -40.16
N ALA A 78 28.17 19.43 -40.43
CA ALA A 78 27.64 18.62 -41.52
C ALA A 78 26.81 17.47 -40.95
N LEU A 79 25.52 17.41 -41.30
CA LEU A 79 24.56 16.42 -40.81
C LEU A 79 24.28 15.38 -41.88
N ARG A 80 24.82 14.17 -41.71
CA ARG A 80 24.62 13.05 -42.63
C ARG A 80 23.58 12.07 -42.11
N ARG A 81 22.55 11.80 -42.91
CA ARG A 81 21.48 10.83 -42.59
C ARG A 81 21.26 9.89 -43.78
N GLU A 82 21.20 8.60 -43.50
CA GLU A 82 20.89 7.58 -44.50
C GLU A 82 19.39 7.58 -44.87
N ILE A 83 19.08 7.04 -46.05
CA ILE A 83 17.73 6.81 -46.56
C ILE A 83 17.46 5.30 -46.51
N GLY A 84 16.36 4.90 -45.85
CA GLY A 84 15.97 3.49 -45.69
C GLY A 84 15.74 3.10 -44.22
N GLU A 85 15.14 1.92 -43.99
CA GLU A 85 14.69 1.49 -42.65
C GLU A 85 15.85 1.31 -41.65
N ALA A 86 16.99 0.76 -42.08
CA ALA A 86 18.12 0.42 -41.20
C ALA A 86 18.90 1.64 -40.66
N GLY A 87 18.95 2.75 -41.41
CA GLY A 87 19.72 3.96 -41.07
C GLY A 87 18.88 5.17 -40.67
N SER A 88 17.55 5.07 -40.71
CA SER A 88 16.65 6.23 -40.57
C SER A 88 16.61 6.87 -39.18
N ASN A 89 16.99 6.17 -38.10
CA ASN A 89 16.86 6.70 -36.72
C ASN A 89 18.13 7.38 -36.17
N ARG A 90 19.20 7.48 -36.96
CA ARG A 90 20.45 8.14 -36.55
C ARG A 90 20.86 9.22 -37.54
N VAL A 91 21.56 10.23 -37.03
CA VAL A 91 22.21 11.27 -37.82
C VAL A 91 23.65 11.37 -37.36
N ASP A 92 24.56 11.25 -38.30
CA ASP A 92 25.99 11.46 -38.09
C ASP A 92 26.28 12.95 -38.19
N VAL A 93 26.89 13.51 -37.15
CA VAL A 93 27.41 14.87 -37.12
C VAL A 93 28.88 14.79 -37.49
N LEU A 94 29.22 15.40 -38.61
CA LEU A 94 30.55 15.41 -39.20
C LEU A 94 31.19 16.80 -39.07
N ASP A 95 32.51 16.84 -39.13
CA ASP A 95 33.23 18.07 -39.40
C ASP A 95 32.91 18.56 -40.83
N PRO A 96 32.51 19.83 -41.03
CA PRO A 96 32.04 20.30 -42.33
C PRO A 96 33.13 20.37 -43.40
N VAL A 97 34.42 20.36 -43.03
CA VAL A 97 35.55 20.48 -43.96
C VAL A 97 36.19 19.12 -44.23
N THR A 98 36.51 18.38 -43.18
CA THR A 98 37.21 17.08 -43.26
C THR A 98 36.25 15.91 -43.45
N LEU A 99 34.95 16.09 -43.17
CA LEU A 99 33.91 15.06 -43.12
C LEU A 99 34.20 13.93 -42.12
N GLU A 100 35.10 14.16 -41.17
CA GLU A 100 35.36 13.23 -40.08
C GLU A 100 34.15 13.14 -39.14
N LEU A 101 33.80 11.92 -38.74
CA LEU A 101 32.70 11.67 -37.81
C LEU A 101 33.05 12.21 -36.42
N ARG A 102 32.25 13.18 -35.94
CA ARG A 102 32.38 13.72 -34.58
C ARG A 102 31.52 12.95 -33.59
N GLU A 103 30.25 12.79 -33.91
CA GLU A 103 29.27 12.07 -33.08
C GLU A 103 28.14 11.49 -33.95
N SER A 104 27.46 10.46 -33.47
CA SER A 104 26.29 9.88 -34.15
C SER A 104 25.12 9.90 -33.16
N LEU A 105 24.07 10.66 -33.48
CA LEU A 105 22.97 10.97 -32.58
C LEU A 105 21.69 10.26 -33.00
N ILE A 106 20.91 9.81 -32.02
CA ILE A 106 19.58 9.24 -32.25
C ILE A 106 18.54 10.35 -32.44
N ILE A 107 17.51 10.07 -33.25
CA ILE A 107 16.41 11.01 -33.50
C ILE A 107 15.31 10.83 -32.45
N ARG A 108 14.88 9.59 -32.20
CA ARG A 108 13.86 9.26 -31.22
C ARG A 108 14.49 8.85 -29.90
N ALA A 109 14.19 9.60 -28.83
CA ALA A 109 14.80 9.45 -27.52
C ALA A 109 14.58 8.06 -26.89
N GLU A 110 15.67 7.44 -26.43
CA GLU A 110 15.68 6.39 -25.41
C GLU A 110 16.07 7.01 -24.05
N ALA A 111 15.69 6.38 -22.94
CA ALA A 111 15.92 6.94 -21.61
C ALA A 111 17.41 7.20 -21.34
N GLY A 112 17.77 8.47 -21.08
CA GLY A 112 19.11 8.90 -20.69
C GLY A 112 20.07 9.25 -21.84
N GLN A 113 19.63 9.21 -23.10
CA GLN A 113 20.47 9.55 -24.27
C GLN A 113 20.18 10.96 -24.79
N THR A 114 21.22 11.63 -25.31
CA THR A 114 21.08 12.93 -25.99
C THR A 114 20.63 12.70 -27.44
N THR A 115 19.55 13.36 -27.85
CA THR A 115 19.06 13.28 -29.22
C THR A 115 19.66 14.35 -30.13
N LEU A 116 19.53 14.18 -31.45
CA LEU A 116 19.85 15.26 -32.41
C LEU A 116 19.06 16.54 -32.10
N SER A 117 17.78 16.40 -31.72
CA SER A 117 16.95 17.53 -31.32
C SER A 117 17.56 18.30 -30.15
N ASP A 118 18.02 17.60 -29.11
CA ASP A 118 18.68 18.24 -27.96
C ASP A 118 19.94 18.98 -28.42
N ARG A 119 20.77 18.33 -29.25
CA ARG A 119 22.01 18.91 -29.77
C ARG A 119 21.76 20.21 -30.55
N LEU A 120 20.80 20.20 -31.48
CA LEU A 120 20.47 21.35 -32.30
C LEU A 120 19.84 22.49 -31.48
N LEU A 121 18.91 22.18 -30.56
CA LEU A 121 18.36 23.21 -29.65
C LEU A 121 19.45 23.81 -28.76
N GLY A 122 20.39 22.98 -28.29
CA GLY A 122 21.54 23.45 -27.50
C GLY A 122 22.45 24.39 -28.28
N ALA A 123 22.80 24.04 -29.52
CA ALA A 123 23.60 24.89 -30.41
C ALA A 123 22.90 26.22 -30.73
N LEU A 124 21.57 26.21 -30.84
CA LEU A 124 20.75 27.43 -31.03
C LEU A 124 20.59 28.28 -29.76
N GLY A 125 21.03 27.80 -28.60
CA GLY A 125 20.73 28.44 -27.31
C GLY A 125 19.25 28.45 -26.94
N PHE A 126 18.45 27.55 -27.53
CA PHE A 126 17.01 27.48 -27.31
C PHE A 126 16.69 26.73 -25.99
N PRO A 127 15.78 27.22 -25.13
CA PRO A 127 15.46 26.59 -23.85
C PRO A 127 14.99 25.14 -24.00
N ARG A 128 15.68 24.20 -23.32
CA ARG A 128 15.29 22.78 -23.23
C ARG A 128 14.26 22.59 -22.11
N THR A 129 13.02 22.98 -22.39
CA THR A 129 11.94 22.92 -21.39
C THR A 129 10.97 21.78 -21.68
N SER A 130 10.42 21.18 -20.62
CA SER A 130 9.33 20.22 -20.72
C SER A 130 7.99 20.93 -20.56
N ILE A 131 7.05 20.66 -21.46
CA ILE A 131 5.74 21.28 -21.45
C ILE A 131 4.66 20.25 -21.06
N PRO A 132 3.59 20.70 -20.38
CA PRO A 132 2.44 19.85 -20.11
C PRO A 132 1.68 19.58 -21.41
N VAL A 133 1.52 18.31 -21.77
CA VAL A 133 0.70 17.88 -22.91
C VAL A 133 -0.37 16.90 -22.46
N ARG A 134 -1.39 16.71 -23.30
CA ARG A 134 -2.37 15.63 -23.13
C ARG A 134 -2.06 14.51 -24.09
N ARG A 135 -1.78 13.32 -23.56
CA ARG A 135 -1.62 12.09 -24.35
C ARG A 135 -2.70 11.11 -23.93
N GLU A 136 -3.54 10.68 -24.87
CA GLU A 136 -4.64 9.72 -24.62
C GLU A 136 -5.57 10.16 -23.46
N GLY A 137 -5.84 11.46 -23.35
CA GLY A 137 -6.67 12.03 -22.28
C GLY A 137 -5.99 12.13 -20.91
N LYS A 138 -4.74 11.66 -20.75
CA LYS A 138 -3.95 11.79 -19.52
C LYS A 138 -2.96 12.95 -19.60
N ALA A 139 -2.69 13.58 -18.46
CA ALA A 139 -1.63 14.57 -18.34
C ALA A 139 -0.27 13.88 -18.50
N ALA A 140 0.52 14.35 -19.45
CA ALA A 140 1.87 13.86 -19.72
C ALA A 140 2.83 15.04 -19.90
N LYS A 141 4.11 14.73 -19.95
CA LYS A 141 5.17 15.69 -20.29
C LYS A 141 5.69 15.41 -21.68
N ALA A 142 5.93 16.47 -22.45
CA ALA A 142 6.69 16.39 -23.69
C ALA A 142 7.79 17.43 -23.66
N ASN A 143 8.99 17.04 -24.06
CA ASN A 143 10.09 17.98 -24.23
C ASN A 143 9.87 18.77 -25.51
N VAL A 144 10.24 20.05 -25.49
CA VAL A 144 10.38 20.84 -26.70
C VAL A 144 11.40 20.17 -27.61
N THR A 145 11.06 20.02 -28.90
CA THR A 145 11.94 19.41 -29.89
C THR A 145 12.32 20.41 -30.98
N PHE A 146 13.50 20.23 -31.57
CA PHE A 146 13.94 20.98 -32.74
C PHE A 146 12.94 20.84 -33.89
N GLN A 147 12.34 19.67 -34.06
CA GLN A 147 11.34 19.43 -35.11
C GLN A 147 10.07 20.25 -34.90
N ALA A 148 9.66 20.48 -33.64
CA ALA A 148 8.55 21.39 -33.34
C ALA A 148 8.91 22.84 -33.69
N LEU A 149 10.16 23.26 -33.41
CA LEU A 149 10.67 24.58 -33.80
C LEU A 149 10.78 24.71 -35.33
N PHE A 150 11.24 23.66 -36.01
CA PHE A 150 11.38 23.63 -37.46
C PHE A 150 10.04 23.83 -38.19
N ALA A 151 8.92 23.41 -37.58
CA ALA A 151 7.58 23.63 -38.14
C ALA A 151 7.20 25.12 -38.24
N TYR A 152 7.83 26.01 -37.47
CA TYR A 152 7.64 27.47 -37.57
C TYR A 152 8.37 28.09 -38.76
N VAL A 153 9.41 27.43 -39.27
CA VAL A 153 10.27 27.95 -40.33
C VAL A 153 10.13 27.18 -41.64
N TYR A 154 9.28 26.16 -41.70
CA TYR A 154 9.01 25.41 -42.93
C TYR A 154 7.51 25.37 -43.27
N LEU A 155 7.14 26.11 -44.31
CA LEU A 155 5.81 26.11 -44.91
C LEU A 155 5.75 25.04 -45.98
N GLU A 156 5.25 23.87 -45.61
CA GLU A 156 5.05 22.75 -46.53
C GLU A 156 3.89 23.00 -47.48
N ALA A 157 4.04 22.66 -48.76
CA ALA A 157 3.02 22.92 -49.78
C ALA A 157 1.67 22.28 -49.44
N ILE A 158 1.65 21.13 -48.75
CA ILE A 158 0.40 20.45 -48.37
C ILE A 158 -0.41 21.24 -47.32
N TYR A 159 0.26 22.05 -46.50
CA TYR A 159 -0.37 22.77 -45.39
C TYR A 159 -0.50 24.28 -45.63
N ILE A 160 0.25 24.86 -46.57
CA ILE A 160 0.38 26.32 -46.74
C ILE A 160 -0.95 27.06 -46.91
N ASP A 161 -1.97 26.45 -47.53
CA ASP A 161 -3.30 27.00 -47.76
C ASP A 161 -4.36 26.52 -46.75
N THR A 162 -4.00 25.60 -45.85
CA THR A 162 -4.97 24.94 -44.95
C THR A 162 -4.61 25.03 -43.47
N GLN A 163 -3.34 25.22 -43.11
CA GLN A 163 -2.90 25.22 -41.71
C GLN A 163 -1.79 26.24 -41.43
N ILE A 164 -1.88 26.91 -40.29
CA ILE A 164 -0.83 27.77 -39.73
C ILE A 164 -0.03 26.95 -38.74
N VAL A 165 1.24 26.67 -39.05
CA VAL A 165 2.14 25.88 -38.18
C VAL A 165 1.45 24.60 -37.67
N ARG A 166 0.75 23.90 -38.58
CA ARG A 166 0.03 22.64 -38.32
C ARG A 166 -1.00 22.70 -37.18
N HIS A 167 -1.67 23.84 -36.97
CA HIS A 167 -2.61 24.05 -35.85
C HIS A 167 -3.79 23.08 -35.80
N GLN A 168 -4.16 22.45 -36.92
CA GLN A 168 -5.24 21.46 -36.97
C GLN A 168 -4.82 20.09 -36.42
N GLN A 169 -3.52 19.85 -36.18
CA GLN A 169 -3.02 18.62 -35.59
C GLN A 169 -3.19 18.66 -34.05
N THR A 170 -4.25 18.04 -33.54
CA THR A 170 -4.64 18.07 -32.12
C THR A 170 -3.51 17.71 -31.15
N TYR A 171 -2.67 16.73 -31.51
CA TYR A 171 -1.52 16.33 -30.67
C TYR A 171 -0.39 17.38 -30.65
N PHE A 172 -0.26 18.16 -31.72
CA PHE A 172 0.81 19.15 -31.88
C PHE A 172 0.39 20.56 -31.43
N ASP A 173 -0.88 20.94 -31.49
CA ASP A 173 -1.32 22.31 -31.21
C ASP A 173 -0.93 22.81 -29.80
N GLY A 174 -0.99 21.94 -28.80
CA GLY A 174 -0.50 22.26 -27.45
C GLY A 174 1.01 22.58 -27.42
N MET A 175 1.81 21.82 -28.17
CA MET A 175 3.24 22.05 -28.35
C MET A 175 3.51 23.34 -29.12
N ARG A 176 2.78 23.58 -30.21
CA ARG A 176 2.82 24.83 -30.98
C ARG A 176 2.61 26.04 -30.07
N ARG A 177 1.50 26.10 -29.33
CA ARG A 177 1.19 27.24 -28.47
C ARG A 177 2.25 27.48 -27.39
N ALA A 178 2.71 26.42 -26.73
CA ALA A 178 3.76 26.52 -25.73
C ALA A 178 5.09 26.97 -26.36
N LEU A 179 5.41 26.52 -27.57
CA LEU A 179 6.61 26.93 -28.27
C LEU A 179 6.56 28.40 -28.70
N PHE A 180 5.41 28.88 -29.16
CA PHE A 180 5.19 30.31 -29.40
C PHE A 180 5.46 31.13 -28.13
N GLU A 181 4.94 30.70 -26.98
CA GLU A 181 5.18 31.37 -25.70
C GLU A 181 6.66 31.41 -25.34
N ILE A 182 7.42 30.33 -25.60
CA ILE A 182 8.87 30.29 -25.37
C ILE A 182 9.60 31.21 -26.35
N ILE A 183 9.23 31.16 -27.64
CA ILE A 183 9.82 31.99 -28.71
C ILE A 183 9.70 33.48 -28.37
N PHE A 184 8.54 33.93 -27.90
CA PHE A 184 8.29 35.33 -27.53
C PHE A 184 8.68 35.67 -26.08
N GLY A 185 9.15 34.69 -25.31
CA GLY A 185 9.47 34.84 -23.89
C GLY A 185 8.24 35.15 -23.03
N LEU A 186 7.02 34.81 -23.47
CA LEU A 186 5.78 34.92 -22.70
C LEU A 186 5.70 33.89 -21.57
N THR A 187 6.54 32.85 -21.64
CA THR A 187 6.75 31.85 -20.60
C THR A 187 8.24 31.52 -20.48
N ASP A 188 8.65 31.01 -19.34
CA ASP A 188 9.99 30.48 -19.09
C ASP A 188 9.90 29.10 -18.41
N SER A 189 11.05 28.44 -18.22
CA SER A 189 11.10 27.13 -17.56
C SER A 189 10.60 27.20 -16.12
N VAL A 190 10.87 28.29 -15.40
CA VAL A 190 10.47 28.48 -14.00
C VAL A 190 8.95 28.54 -13.88
N LEU A 191 8.28 29.34 -14.71
CA LEU A 191 6.83 29.49 -14.72
C LEU A 191 6.13 28.19 -15.13
N LEU A 192 6.70 27.47 -16.10
CA LEU A 192 6.19 26.16 -16.51
C LEU A 192 6.29 25.15 -15.37
N ASP A 193 7.42 25.08 -14.69
CA ASP A 193 7.62 24.20 -13.52
C ASP A 193 6.69 24.56 -12.36
N LEU A 194 6.50 25.85 -12.07
CA LEU A 194 5.58 26.32 -11.03
C LEU A 194 4.12 25.97 -11.37
N LYS A 195 3.68 26.20 -12.61
CA LYS A 195 2.33 25.81 -13.08
C LYS A 195 2.13 24.30 -12.96
N GLN A 196 3.14 23.51 -13.33
CA GLN A 196 3.10 22.06 -13.24
C GLN A 196 3.05 21.57 -11.79
N ARG A 197 3.88 22.14 -10.90
CA ARG A 197 3.88 21.84 -9.47
C ARG A 197 2.55 22.17 -8.82
N SER A 198 1.94 23.31 -9.17
CA SER A 198 0.59 23.68 -8.73
C SER A 198 -0.48 22.68 -9.18
N ALA A 199 -0.39 22.18 -10.42
CA ALA A 199 -1.31 21.17 -10.93
C ALA A 199 -1.13 19.81 -10.22
N GLN A 200 0.11 19.40 -9.94
CA GLN A 200 0.40 18.18 -9.19
C GLN A 200 -0.16 18.28 -7.76
N LEU A 201 0.14 19.38 -7.05
CA LEU A 201 -0.38 19.61 -5.71
C LEU A 201 -1.92 19.62 -5.66
N LEU A 202 -2.59 20.11 -6.70
CA LEU A 202 -4.05 20.05 -6.80
C LEU A 202 -4.55 18.60 -6.90
N THR A 203 -3.87 17.76 -7.68
CA THR A 203 -4.19 16.34 -7.82
C THR A 203 -3.95 15.60 -6.49
N ASP A 204 -2.80 15.80 -5.86
CA ASP A 204 -2.45 15.18 -4.58
C ASP A 204 -3.45 15.60 -3.49
N MET A 205 -3.81 16.88 -3.44
CA MET A 205 -4.82 17.39 -2.52
C MET A 205 -6.18 16.74 -2.77
N LYS A 206 -6.62 16.59 -4.03
CA LYS A 206 -7.89 15.90 -4.35
C LYS A 206 -7.88 14.45 -3.89
N THR A 207 -6.78 13.73 -4.14
CA THR A 207 -6.62 12.34 -3.71
C THR A 207 -6.68 12.22 -2.18
N LYS A 208 -5.95 13.07 -1.47
CA LYS A 208 -5.93 13.07 0.00
C LYS A 208 -7.25 13.52 0.62
N THR A 209 -7.94 14.48 0.02
CA THR A 209 -9.30 14.86 0.43
C THR A 209 -10.26 13.68 0.26
N ALA A 210 -10.21 12.99 -0.88
CA ALA A 210 -11.04 11.80 -1.09
C ALA A 210 -10.72 10.67 -0.09
N GLU A 211 -9.44 10.45 0.22
CA GLU A 211 -9.01 9.51 1.26
C GLU A 211 -9.60 9.89 2.63
N HIS A 212 -9.45 11.15 3.04
CA HIS A 212 -10.03 11.69 4.28
C HIS A 212 -11.55 11.51 4.32
N ASP A 213 -12.26 11.86 3.25
CA ASP A 213 -13.71 11.82 3.19
C ASP A 213 -14.21 10.37 3.26
N ASN A 214 -13.53 9.42 2.60
CA ASN A 214 -13.86 8.00 2.71
C ASN A 214 -13.67 7.46 4.13
N VAL A 215 -12.52 7.75 4.76
CA VAL A 215 -12.24 7.28 6.13
C VAL A 215 -13.20 7.92 7.14
N SER A 216 -13.42 9.24 7.05
CA SER A 216 -14.30 9.94 7.97
C SER A 216 -15.77 9.56 7.80
N ASN A 217 -16.25 9.32 6.57
CA ASN A 217 -17.59 8.83 6.32
C ASN A 217 -17.79 7.41 6.84
N PHE A 218 -16.82 6.51 6.62
CA PHE A 218 -16.87 5.16 7.17
C PHE A 218 -16.97 5.19 8.70
N LEU A 219 -16.10 5.98 9.36
CA LEU A 219 -16.13 6.12 10.82
C LEU A 219 -17.45 6.68 11.32
N ARG A 220 -18.02 7.70 10.67
CA ARG A 220 -19.31 8.29 11.05
C ARG A 220 -20.49 7.34 10.87
N VAL A 221 -20.44 6.47 9.86
CA VAL A 221 -21.49 5.46 9.61
C VAL A 221 -21.37 4.31 10.60
N SER A 222 -20.15 3.88 10.92
CA SER A 222 -19.90 2.83 11.92
C SER A 222 -20.18 3.29 13.35
N ASP A 223 -19.85 4.54 13.68
CA ASP A 223 -20.04 5.11 15.01
C ASP A 223 -20.24 6.63 14.95
N SER A 224 -21.35 7.11 15.53
CA SER A 224 -21.72 8.53 15.52
C SER A 224 -21.04 9.36 16.62
N ARG A 225 -20.33 8.72 17.57
CA ARG A 225 -19.69 9.40 18.69
C ARG A 225 -18.52 10.28 18.20
N SER A 226 -18.40 11.47 18.79
CA SER A 226 -17.27 12.38 18.54
C SER A 226 -16.01 11.93 19.28
N ASP A 227 -14.83 12.39 18.84
CA ASP A 227 -13.55 12.12 19.54
C ASP A 227 -13.60 12.56 21.01
N ASP A 228 -14.27 13.69 21.30
CA ASP A 228 -14.42 14.20 22.67
C ASP A 228 -15.36 13.32 23.51
N ALA A 229 -16.44 12.80 22.91
CA ALA A 229 -17.32 11.84 23.59
C ALA A 229 -16.58 10.54 23.92
N LEU A 230 -15.79 10.01 22.97
CA LEU A 230 -14.97 8.82 23.17
C LEU A 230 -13.87 9.04 24.21
N ARG A 231 -13.29 10.24 24.29
CA ARG A 231 -12.34 10.61 25.36
C ARG A 231 -13.00 10.57 26.73
N ALA A 232 -14.18 11.19 26.87
CA ALA A 232 -14.91 11.22 28.12
C ALA A 232 -15.32 9.81 28.57
N GLU A 233 -15.83 8.99 27.64
CA GLU A 233 -16.19 7.59 27.90
C GLU A 233 -14.98 6.76 28.33
N LEU A 234 -13.83 6.94 27.68
CA LEU A 234 -12.60 6.22 28.02
C LEU A 234 -12.08 6.58 29.42
N VAL A 235 -12.26 7.83 29.87
CA VAL A 235 -11.98 8.23 31.26
C VAL A 235 -12.93 7.52 32.22
N GLN A 236 -14.23 7.51 31.94
CA GLN A 236 -15.23 6.83 32.77
C GLN A 236 -15.00 5.32 32.86
N LEU A 237 -14.73 4.66 31.73
CA LEU A 237 -14.46 3.22 31.70
C LEU A 237 -13.20 2.85 32.50
N ARG A 238 -12.15 3.68 32.46
CA ARG A 238 -10.94 3.47 33.26
C ARG A 238 -11.21 3.63 34.75
N GLU A 239 -12.00 4.63 35.14
CA GLU A 239 -12.40 4.79 36.53
C GLU A 239 -13.23 3.59 37.01
N MET A 240 -14.20 3.14 36.22
CA MET A 240 -14.98 1.92 36.49
C MET A 240 -14.11 0.68 36.59
N LEU A 241 -13.09 0.54 35.73
CA LEU A 241 -12.14 -0.57 35.77
C LEU A 241 -11.35 -0.56 37.09
N THR A 242 -10.79 0.60 37.48
CA THR A 242 -10.03 0.70 38.73
C THR A 242 -10.88 0.38 39.96
N LEU A 243 -12.15 0.77 39.98
CA LEU A 243 -13.09 0.40 41.05
C LEU A 243 -13.38 -1.11 41.05
N ALA A 244 -13.60 -1.71 39.88
CA ALA A 244 -13.85 -3.15 39.75
C ALA A 244 -12.63 -3.99 40.16
N GLU A 245 -11.42 -3.56 39.79
CA GLU A 245 -10.16 -4.22 40.18
C GLU A 245 -9.94 -4.18 41.69
N ARG A 246 -10.23 -3.04 42.34
CA ARG A 246 -10.18 -2.93 43.81
C ARG A 246 -11.16 -3.89 44.48
N ALA A 247 -12.42 -3.87 44.05
CA ALA A 247 -13.44 -4.77 44.58
C ALA A 247 -13.07 -6.26 44.38
N LEU A 248 -12.48 -6.61 43.23
CA LEU A 248 -11.96 -7.95 42.98
C LEU A 248 -10.80 -8.31 43.91
N GLY A 249 -9.91 -7.37 44.18
CA GLY A 249 -8.81 -7.53 45.14
C GLY A 249 -9.30 -7.79 46.57
N GLU A 250 -10.28 -7.01 47.02
CA GLU A 250 -10.93 -7.19 48.33
C GLU A 250 -11.58 -8.58 48.46
N LEU A 251 -12.38 -8.98 47.47
CA LEU A 251 -13.01 -10.31 47.44
C LEU A 251 -12.00 -11.47 47.46
N ARG A 252 -10.86 -11.32 46.77
CA ARG A 252 -9.78 -12.32 46.80
C ARG A 252 -9.12 -12.43 48.18
N SER A 253 -8.84 -11.30 48.82
CA SER A 253 -8.30 -11.26 50.18
C SER A 253 -9.27 -11.92 51.18
N GLU A 254 -10.55 -11.60 51.09
CA GLU A 254 -11.59 -12.21 51.94
C GLU A 254 -11.69 -13.73 51.73
N LEU A 255 -11.58 -14.21 50.48
CA LEU A 255 -11.59 -15.64 50.18
C LEU A 255 -10.35 -16.34 50.76
N GLU A 256 -9.16 -15.73 50.69
CA GLU A 256 -7.94 -16.29 51.27
C GLU A 256 -8.09 -16.49 52.79
N GLU A 257 -8.62 -15.49 53.51
CA GLU A 257 -8.88 -15.59 54.95
C GLU A 257 -9.88 -16.71 55.29
N SER A 258 -10.98 -16.82 54.53
CA SER A 258 -11.97 -17.87 54.77
C SER A 258 -11.51 -19.26 54.38
N SER A 259 -10.68 -19.38 53.34
CA SER A 259 -10.07 -20.65 52.94
C SER A 259 -9.06 -21.13 53.96
N ALA A 260 -8.31 -20.22 54.59
CA ALA A 260 -7.42 -20.54 55.70
C ALA A 260 -8.19 -21.08 56.92
N ALA A 261 -9.32 -20.45 57.27
CA ALA A 261 -10.19 -20.94 58.34
C ALA A 261 -10.82 -22.31 58.01
N ASP A 262 -11.27 -22.53 56.77
CA ASP A 262 -11.78 -23.83 56.29
C ASP A 262 -10.70 -24.93 56.36
N ALA A 263 -9.45 -24.59 56.06
CA ALA A 263 -8.32 -25.52 56.15
C ALA A 263 -8.04 -25.98 57.59
N VAL A 264 -8.18 -25.08 58.58
CA VAL A 264 -8.05 -25.42 60.01
C VAL A 264 -9.17 -26.38 60.43
N LEU A 265 -10.43 -26.10 60.08
CA LEU A 265 -11.56 -26.98 60.37
C LEU A 265 -11.39 -28.37 59.74
N ARG A 266 -10.89 -28.46 58.51
CA ARG A 266 -10.57 -29.76 57.87
C ARG A 266 -9.51 -30.53 58.64
N GLN A 267 -8.50 -29.86 59.17
CA GLN A 267 -7.45 -30.49 59.97
C GLN A 267 -8.00 -31.00 61.30
N ASP A 268 -8.85 -30.21 61.97
CA ASP A 268 -9.48 -30.59 63.23
C ASP A 268 -10.48 -31.74 63.05
N LEU A 269 -11.26 -31.73 61.96
CA LEU A 269 -12.14 -32.85 61.61
C LEU A 269 -11.33 -34.14 61.37
N ARG A 270 -10.19 -34.07 60.66
CA ARG A 270 -9.32 -35.25 60.47
C ARG A 270 -8.81 -35.81 61.79
N ARG A 271 -8.43 -34.94 62.73
CA ARG A 271 -8.00 -35.34 64.08
C ARG A 271 -9.15 -35.97 64.87
N ALA A 272 -10.34 -35.37 64.83
CA ALA A 272 -11.52 -35.89 65.52
C ALA A 272 -11.95 -37.26 64.98
N VAL A 273 -11.92 -37.45 63.65
CA VAL A 273 -12.21 -38.75 63.02
C VAL A 273 -11.21 -39.82 63.45
N ALA A 274 -9.91 -39.47 63.51
CA ALA A 274 -8.89 -40.40 64.00
C ALA A 274 -9.13 -40.76 65.47
N ALA A 275 -9.39 -39.77 66.33
CA ALA A 275 -9.67 -39.99 67.74
C ALA A 275 -10.95 -40.81 67.97
N ALA A 276 -12.00 -40.61 67.18
CA ALA A 276 -13.23 -41.41 67.25
C ALA A 276 -12.99 -42.86 66.85
N ARG A 277 -12.16 -43.09 65.82
CA ARG A 277 -11.75 -44.44 65.42
C ARG A 277 -10.96 -45.13 66.52
N ASP A 278 -9.98 -44.45 67.11
CA ASP A 278 -9.14 -45.01 68.17
C ASP A 278 -9.98 -45.32 69.42
N ALA A 279 -10.87 -44.40 69.82
CA ALA A 279 -11.79 -44.63 70.93
C ALA A 279 -12.76 -45.79 70.67
N GLY A 280 -13.24 -45.97 69.44
CA GLY A 280 -14.04 -47.13 69.05
C GLY A 280 -13.27 -48.45 69.16
N GLN A 281 -11.98 -48.47 68.80
CA GLN A 281 -11.11 -49.64 68.99
C GLN A 281 -10.89 -49.95 70.48
N GLU A 282 -10.76 -48.94 71.32
CA GLU A 282 -10.65 -49.13 72.78
C GLU A 282 -11.93 -49.73 73.38
N VAL A 283 -13.11 -49.34 72.89
CA VAL A 283 -14.39 -49.93 73.33
C VAL A 283 -14.44 -51.43 73.02
N GLU A 284 -14.10 -51.82 71.78
CA GLU A 284 -14.09 -53.23 71.39
C GLU A 284 -13.07 -54.04 72.22
N ALA A 285 -11.86 -53.51 72.43
CA ALA A 285 -10.85 -54.17 73.25
C ALA A 285 -11.27 -54.33 74.73
N ALA A 286 -11.89 -53.29 75.31
CA ALA A 286 -12.41 -53.34 76.68
C ALA A 286 -13.57 -54.33 76.82
N ARG A 287 -14.41 -54.46 75.78
CA ARG A 287 -15.51 -55.42 75.72
C ARG A 287 -15.00 -56.86 75.69
N GLU A 288 -14.04 -57.16 74.82
CA GLU A 288 -13.40 -58.47 74.74
C GLU A 288 -12.76 -58.87 76.08
N LEU A 289 -12.11 -57.93 76.76
CA LEU A 289 -11.50 -58.15 78.07
C LEU A 289 -12.58 -58.48 79.13
N LEU A 290 -13.67 -57.72 79.15
CA LEU A 290 -14.79 -57.95 80.07
C LEU A 290 -15.43 -59.33 79.84
N GLU A 291 -15.75 -59.69 78.59
CA GLU A 291 -16.33 -60.99 78.24
C GLU A 291 -15.40 -62.16 78.65
N ALA A 292 -14.09 -62.01 78.44
CA ALA A 292 -13.11 -62.99 78.91
C ALA A 292 -13.10 -63.11 80.44
N ARG A 293 -13.27 -62.00 81.16
CA ARG A 293 -13.31 -61.97 82.63
C ARG A 293 -14.60 -62.60 83.18
N GLU A 294 -15.74 -62.34 82.57
CA GLU A 294 -17.03 -62.98 82.90
C GLU A 294 -16.93 -64.51 82.77
N ALA A 295 -16.29 -65.01 81.71
CA ALA A 295 -16.07 -66.43 81.52
C ALA A 295 -15.19 -67.05 82.62
N VAL A 296 -14.16 -66.33 83.10
CA VAL A 296 -13.31 -66.78 84.21
C VAL A 296 -14.11 -66.84 85.52
N VAL A 297 -14.91 -65.82 85.83
CA VAL A 297 -15.78 -65.80 87.02
C VAL A 297 -16.75 -67.00 86.99
N ALA A 298 -17.45 -67.20 85.87
CA ALA A 298 -18.38 -68.32 85.70
C ALA A 298 -17.69 -69.69 85.85
N GLN A 299 -16.44 -69.83 85.38
CA GLN A 299 -15.66 -71.05 85.53
C GLN A 299 -15.31 -71.33 87.00
N VAL A 300 -14.87 -70.32 87.76
CA VAL A 300 -14.54 -70.47 89.19
C VAL A 300 -15.80 -70.79 90.01
N GLU A 301 -16.94 -70.17 89.70
CA GLU A 301 -18.23 -70.49 90.32
C GLU A 301 -18.65 -71.95 90.07
N LEU A 302 -18.48 -72.44 88.83
CA LEU A 302 -18.74 -73.84 88.49
C LEU A 302 -17.83 -74.80 89.26
N ASP A 303 -16.56 -74.46 89.45
CA ASP A 303 -15.61 -75.30 90.18
C ASP A 303 -15.90 -75.30 91.69
N LEU A 304 -16.36 -74.18 92.28
CA LEU A 304 -16.91 -74.14 93.64
C LEU A 304 -18.15 -75.03 93.79
N LEU A 305 -19.11 -74.95 92.87
CA LEU A 305 -20.30 -75.80 92.86
C LEU A 305 -19.96 -77.29 92.73
N ARG A 306 -18.95 -77.63 91.92
CA ARG A 306 -18.45 -79.01 91.80
C ARG A 306 -17.85 -79.47 93.12
N LEU A 307 -17.02 -78.66 93.75
CA LEU A 307 -16.38 -78.96 95.02
C LEU A 307 -17.42 -79.19 96.13
N GLU A 308 -18.45 -78.33 96.23
CA GLU A 308 -19.57 -78.48 97.17
C GLU A 308 -20.37 -79.77 96.92
N ARG A 309 -20.65 -80.10 95.66
CA ARG A 309 -21.33 -81.35 95.30
C ARG A 309 -20.52 -82.57 95.69
N SER A 310 -19.20 -82.57 95.46
CA SER A 310 -18.33 -83.66 95.90
C SER A 310 -18.28 -83.79 97.43
N ALA A 311 -18.17 -82.68 98.16
CA ALA A 311 -18.13 -82.67 99.62
C ALA A 311 -19.45 -83.18 100.24
N SER A 312 -20.60 -82.69 99.76
CA SER A 312 -21.91 -83.13 100.25
C SER A 312 -22.25 -84.58 99.90
N ALA A 313 -21.73 -85.13 98.80
CA ALA A 313 -21.96 -86.51 98.41
C ALA A 313 -21.26 -87.50 99.36
N ILE A 314 -20.02 -87.19 99.78
CA ILE A 314 -19.25 -88.01 100.72
C ILE A 314 -19.92 -88.03 102.10
N GLU A 315 -20.34 -86.86 102.60
CA GLU A 315 -20.96 -86.73 103.93
C GLU A 315 -22.31 -87.47 104.04
N LYS A 316 -23.12 -87.45 102.97
CA LYS A 316 -24.46 -88.08 102.97
C LYS A 316 -24.46 -89.58 102.68
N LEU A 317 -23.41 -90.14 102.09
CA LEU A 317 -23.31 -91.55 101.74
C LEU A 317 -22.52 -92.38 102.77
N SER A 318 -21.76 -91.73 103.65
CA SER A 318 -20.91 -92.36 104.68
C SER A 318 -21.64 -93.12 105.81
N PRO A 319 -22.88 -92.78 106.26
CA PRO A 319 -23.46 -93.41 107.45
C PRO A 319 -24.55 -94.48 107.17
N PHE A 320 -24.56 -95.12 106.00
CA PHE A 320 -25.52 -96.22 105.74
C PHE A 320 -24.96 -97.58 106.17
N ASP A 321 -25.29 -97.99 107.39
CA ASP A 321 -25.07 -99.37 107.83
C ASP A 321 -26.07 -100.31 107.14
N PHE A 322 -25.56 -101.27 106.39
CA PHE A 322 -26.40 -102.29 105.76
C PHE A 322 -26.88 -103.31 106.80
N ILE A 323 -28.06 -103.05 107.36
CA ILE A 323 -28.73 -103.96 108.30
C ILE A 323 -29.34 -105.19 107.61
N VAL A 324 -29.54 -105.08 106.29
CA VAL A 324 -30.16 -106.12 105.45
C VAL A 324 -29.37 -106.22 104.14
N CYS A 325 -29.06 -107.43 103.69
CA CYS A 325 -28.35 -107.63 102.43
C CYS A 325 -29.23 -107.17 101.25
N PRO A 326 -28.79 -106.18 100.44
CA PRO A 326 -29.59 -105.63 99.33
C PRO A 326 -29.83 -106.64 98.20
N ARG A 327 -29.15 -107.79 98.20
CA ARG A 327 -29.33 -108.85 97.18
C ARG A 327 -30.37 -109.90 97.56
N CYS A 328 -30.30 -110.45 98.78
CA CYS A 328 -31.14 -111.58 99.20
C CYS A 328 -32.13 -111.23 100.33
N MET A 329 -32.13 -109.98 100.80
CA MET A 329 -33.00 -109.47 101.87
C MET A 329 -32.86 -110.19 103.21
N GLN A 330 -31.77 -110.94 103.40
CA GLN A 330 -31.45 -111.53 104.69
C GLN A 330 -30.90 -110.46 105.65
N ARG A 331 -31.36 -110.57 106.89
CA ARG A 331 -30.91 -109.79 108.04
C ARG A 331 -29.43 -110.07 108.32
N LEU A 332 -28.62 -109.01 108.40
CA LEU A 332 -27.17 -109.10 108.62
C LEU A 332 -26.77 -108.92 110.09
N ASP A 333 -27.74 -108.57 110.95
CA ASP A 333 -27.57 -108.45 112.39
C ASP A 333 -27.13 -109.78 113.03
N GLY A 334 -25.95 -109.76 113.66
CA GLY A 334 -25.34 -110.91 114.35
C GLY A 334 -24.43 -111.78 113.48
N ARG A 335 -24.16 -111.41 112.21
CA ARG A 335 -23.21 -112.12 111.35
C ARG A 335 -21.77 -111.94 111.87
N PRO A 336 -20.96 -113.00 112.03
CA PRO A 336 -19.54 -112.85 112.38
C PRO A 336 -18.79 -112.30 111.16
N VAL A 337 -18.20 -111.11 111.32
CA VAL A 337 -17.40 -110.42 110.31
C VAL A 337 -16.08 -110.01 110.96
N GLN A 338 -14.95 -110.16 110.26
CA GLN A 338 -13.66 -109.64 110.71
C GLN A 338 -13.65 -108.10 110.63
N GLU A 339 -12.90 -107.43 111.51
CA GLU A 339 -12.91 -105.96 111.68
C GLU A 339 -12.64 -105.18 110.37
N ASP A 340 -11.99 -105.79 109.38
CA ASP A 340 -11.60 -105.13 108.13
C ASP A 340 -12.36 -105.65 106.90
N HIS A 341 -13.58 -106.18 107.06
CA HIS A 341 -14.36 -106.72 105.95
C HIS A 341 -15.80 -106.18 105.94
N CYS A 342 -16.30 -105.88 104.74
CA CYS A 342 -17.65 -105.37 104.53
C CYS A 342 -18.72 -106.34 105.06
N VAL A 343 -19.65 -105.83 105.87
CA VAL A 343 -20.76 -106.60 106.48
C VAL A 343 -21.66 -107.31 105.46
N VAL A 344 -21.76 -106.79 104.23
CA VAL A 344 -22.62 -107.34 103.18
C VAL A 344 -21.94 -108.47 102.42
N CYS A 345 -20.78 -108.20 101.82
CA CYS A 345 -20.13 -109.12 100.89
C CYS A 345 -18.99 -109.94 101.49
N LEU A 346 -18.54 -109.61 102.71
CA LEU A 346 -17.38 -110.21 103.38
C LEU A 346 -16.07 -110.08 102.56
N GLN A 347 -15.94 -109.05 101.75
CA GLN A 347 -14.65 -108.68 101.15
C GLN A 347 -13.96 -107.64 102.02
N HIS A 348 -12.63 -107.59 101.94
CA HIS A 348 -11.83 -106.63 102.71
C HIS A 348 -12.31 -105.21 102.38
N ASP A 349 -12.60 -104.42 103.41
CA ASP A 349 -12.96 -103.02 103.20
C ASP A 349 -11.78 -102.32 102.52
N PRO A 350 -12.02 -101.54 101.45
CA PRO A 350 -10.96 -100.77 100.84
C PRO A 350 -10.34 -99.83 101.89
N PRO A 351 -9.01 -99.61 101.88
CA PRO A 351 -8.36 -98.75 102.85
C PRO A 351 -9.03 -97.37 102.83
N ASP A 352 -9.36 -96.88 104.02
CA ASP A 352 -10.05 -95.61 104.27
C ASP A 352 -9.20 -94.47 103.69
N GLU A 353 -9.40 -94.15 102.40
CA GLU A 353 -8.97 -92.88 101.81
C GLU A 353 -9.90 -91.81 102.39
N SER A 354 -9.70 -91.51 103.67
CA SER A 354 -10.37 -90.40 104.33
C SER A 354 -10.05 -89.15 103.51
N VAL A 355 -11.04 -88.62 102.82
CA VAL A 355 -10.95 -87.31 102.19
C VAL A 355 -10.65 -86.34 103.33
N ASP A 356 -9.43 -85.77 103.34
CA ASP A 356 -9.02 -84.83 104.39
C ASP A 356 -9.95 -83.61 104.34
N PRO A 357 -10.84 -83.43 105.34
CA PRO A 357 -11.77 -82.32 105.36
C PRO A 357 -11.04 -80.97 105.38
N ALA A 358 -9.82 -80.93 105.91
CA ALA A 358 -8.99 -79.72 105.92
C ALA A 358 -8.48 -79.36 104.52
N ALA A 359 -8.11 -80.35 103.69
CA ALA A 359 -7.66 -80.12 102.31
C ALA A 359 -8.79 -79.63 101.39
N VAL A 360 -10.01 -80.15 101.56
CA VAL A 360 -11.20 -79.69 100.82
C VAL A 360 -11.56 -78.26 101.24
N GLN A 361 -11.54 -77.97 102.54
CA GLN A 361 -11.79 -76.62 103.06
C GLN A 361 -10.74 -75.61 102.59
N GLN A 362 -9.46 -75.99 102.56
CA GLN A 362 -8.38 -75.14 102.06
C GLN A 362 -8.51 -74.86 100.56
N THR A 363 -8.92 -75.86 99.77
CA THR A 363 -9.19 -75.69 98.33
C THR A 363 -10.39 -74.77 98.09
N ARG A 364 -11.43 -74.90 98.91
CA ARG A 364 -12.61 -74.02 98.87
C ARG A 364 -12.25 -72.58 99.19
N GLU A 365 -11.50 -72.33 100.27
CA GLU A 365 -11.05 -70.98 100.63
C GLU A 365 -10.11 -70.36 99.58
N ALA A 366 -9.35 -71.18 98.85
CA ALA A 366 -8.53 -70.72 97.74
C ALA A 366 -9.39 -70.30 96.53
N LEU A 367 -10.40 -71.10 96.16
CA LEU A 367 -11.34 -70.77 95.09
C LEU A 367 -12.26 -69.59 95.43
N GLU A 368 -12.71 -69.46 96.69
CA GLU A 368 -13.48 -68.30 97.17
C GLU A 368 -12.66 -67.00 97.09
N ARG A 369 -11.37 -67.05 97.46
CA ARG A 369 -10.44 -65.92 97.25
C ARG A 369 -10.23 -65.60 95.77
N GLN A 370 -10.03 -66.63 94.95
CA GLN A 370 -9.87 -66.46 93.51
C GLN A 370 -11.13 -65.87 92.85
N LEU A 371 -12.33 -66.25 93.33
CA LEU A 371 -13.60 -65.69 92.89
C LEU A 371 -13.71 -64.20 93.26
N LEU A 372 -13.39 -63.85 94.49
CA LEU A 372 -13.41 -62.46 94.96
C LEU A 372 -12.44 -61.58 94.16
N ASP A 373 -11.22 -62.07 93.91
CA ASP A 373 -10.23 -61.38 93.09
C ASP A 373 -10.73 -61.22 91.64
N ALA A 374 -11.31 -62.28 91.06
CA ALA A 374 -11.86 -62.23 89.70
C ALA A 374 -13.05 -61.28 89.57
N GLN A 375 -13.93 -61.22 90.58
CA GLN A 375 -15.06 -60.27 90.64
C GLN A 375 -14.58 -58.82 90.79
N THR A 376 -13.55 -58.59 91.61
CA THR A 376 -12.95 -57.25 91.76
C THR A 376 -12.36 -56.76 90.44
N VAL A 377 -11.69 -57.64 89.69
CA VAL A 377 -11.16 -57.30 88.36
C VAL A 377 -12.28 -57.14 87.33
N LEU A 378 -13.36 -57.92 87.41
CA LEU A 378 -14.54 -57.76 86.55
C LEU A 378 -15.19 -56.38 86.70
N GLU A 379 -15.36 -55.92 87.94
CA GLU A 379 -15.88 -54.57 88.21
C GLU A 379 -14.97 -53.47 87.64
N ALA A 380 -13.65 -53.66 87.74
CA ALA A 380 -12.67 -52.74 87.15
C ALA A 380 -12.74 -52.75 85.61
N ASP A 381 -12.80 -53.92 84.98
CA ASP A 381 -12.94 -54.08 83.53
C ASP A 381 -14.26 -53.44 83.03
N ALA A 382 -15.34 -53.53 83.80
CA ALA A 382 -16.63 -52.90 83.48
C ALA A 382 -16.56 -51.37 83.54
N GLN A 383 -15.82 -50.81 84.50
CA GLN A 383 -15.58 -49.36 84.58
C GLN A 383 -14.71 -48.87 83.42
N ILE A 384 -13.71 -49.66 83.00
CA ILE A 384 -12.88 -49.36 81.83
C ILE A 384 -13.74 -49.32 80.56
N LEU A 385 -14.64 -50.29 80.36
CA LEU A 385 -15.56 -50.32 79.23
C LEU A 385 -16.50 -49.09 79.22
N ALA A 386 -17.07 -48.72 80.37
CA ALA A 386 -17.91 -47.54 80.49
C ALA A 386 -17.14 -46.24 80.13
N ALA A 387 -15.92 -46.08 80.64
CA ALA A 387 -15.08 -44.92 80.34
C ALA A 387 -14.60 -44.90 78.86
N ALA A 388 -14.38 -46.06 78.24
CA ALA A 388 -14.11 -46.15 76.80
C ALA A 388 -15.33 -45.74 75.98
N HIS A 389 -16.54 -46.15 76.39
CA HIS A 389 -17.76 -45.83 75.68
C HIS A 389 -18.08 -44.33 75.72
N ASP A 390 -17.94 -43.69 76.88
CA ASP A 390 -18.09 -42.23 77.03
C ASP A 390 -17.11 -41.46 76.13
N ARG A 391 -15.84 -41.89 76.09
CA ARG A 391 -14.83 -41.27 75.21
C ARG A 391 -15.17 -41.43 73.73
N SER A 392 -15.66 -42.60 73.33
CA SER A 392 -16.11 -42.85 71.96
C SER A 392 -17.29 -41.96 71.58
N GLN A 393 -18.29 -41.83 72.44
CA GLN A 393 -19.45 -40.97 72.20
C GLN A 393 -19.05 -39.49 72.09
N GLN A 394 -18.14 -39.02 72.95
CA GLN A 394 -17.62 -37.65 72.90
C GLN A 394 -16.86 -37.38 71.58
N ALA A 395 -16.02 -38.33 71.15
CA ALA A 395 -15.26 -38.20 69.91
C ALA A 395 -16.13 -38.26 68.65
N GLU A 396 -17.16 -39.12 68.63
CA GLU A 396 -18.17 -39.15 67.57
C GLU A 396 -18.98 -37.86 67.50
N PHE A 397 -19.44 -37.36 68.65
CA PHE A 397 -20.17 -36.10 68.73
C PHE A 397 -19.35 -34.93 68.19
N LEU A 398 -18.07 -34.83 68.58
CA LEU A 398 -17.15 -33.81 68.07
C LEU A 398 -16.97 -33.92 66.55
N THR A 399 -16.87 -35.13 66.02
CA THR A 399 -16.76 -35.38 64.57
C THR A 399 -18.01 -34.89 63.82
N ILE A 400 -19.20 -35.18 64.34
CA ILE A 400 -20.47 -34.73 63.73
C ILE A 400 -20.56 -33.20 63.76
N THR A 401 -20.21 -32.57 64.88
CA THR A 401 -20.24 -31.10 65.02
C THR A 401 -19.27 -30.43 64.05
N LEU A 402 -18.00 -30.86 64.02
CA LEU A 402 -16.99 -30.30 63.11
C LEU A 402 -17.35 -30.49 61.63
N ARG A 403 -17.97 -31.64 61.28
CA ARG A 403 -18.41 -31.89 59.91
C ARG A 403 -19.55 -30.95 59.49
N ARG A 404 -20.51 -30.71 60.39
CA ARG A 404 -21.60 -29.76 60.15
C ARG A 404 -21.09 -28.33 60.04
N GLU A 405 -20.16 -27.93 60.90
CA GLU A 405 -19.55 -26.61 60.89
C GLU A 405 -18.77 -26.36 59.59
N LEU A 406 -17.97 -27.35 59.14
CA LEU A 406 -17.27 -27.30 57.87
C LEU A 406 -18.24 -27.18 56.67
N ASP A 407 -19.31 -27.97 56.64
CA ASP A 407 -20.30 -27.90 55.56
C ASP A 407 -20.99 -26.53 55.49
N VAL A 408 -21.35 -25.96 56.65
CA VAL A 408 -21.93 -24.61 56.75
C VAL A 408 -20.94 -23.57 56.26
N GLN A 409 -19.69 -23.61 56.71
CA GLN A 409 -18.67 -22.64 56.31
C GLN A 409 -18.33 -22.71 54.81
N THR A 410 -18.19 -23.93 54.26
CA THR A 410 -17.96 -24.12 52.82
C THR A 410 -19.15 -23.61 52.00
N ARG A 411 -20.39 -23.94 52.40
CA ARG A 411 -21.60 -23.59 51.64
C ARG A 411 -21.96 -22.10 51.73
N ASP A 412 -21.90 -21.52 52.92
CA ASP A 412 -22.48 -20.20 53.18
C ASP A 412 -21.44 -19.08 53.04
N VAL A 413 -20.14 -19.40 53.13
CA VAL A 413 -19.05 -18.40 53.08
C VAL A 413 -18.16 -18.60 51.86
N VAL A 414 -17.61 -19.80 51.66
CA VAL A 414 -16.60 -20.03 50.61
C VAL A 414 -17.21 -20.03 49.21
N ALA A 415 -18.28 -20.79 48.98
CA ALA A 415 -18.89 -20.92 47.64
C ALA A 415 -19.44 -19.58 47.06
N PRO A 416 -20.21 -18.76 47.82
CA PRO A 416 -20.71 -17.48 47.30
C PRO A 416 -19.59 -16.49 46.93
N ARG A 417 -18.44 -16.55 47.61
CA ARG A 417 -17.28 -15.71 47.33
C ARG A 417 -16.58 -16.09 46.03
N PHE A 418 -16.50 -17.39 45.69
CA PHE A 418 -16.01 -17.84 44.39
C PHE A 418 -16.89 -17.31 43.25
N ASP A 419 -18.21 -17.37 43.39
CA ASP A 419 -19.14 -16.83 42.40
C ASP A 419 -19.00 -15.31 42.27
N ALA A 420 -18.87 -14.58 43.39
CA ALA A 420 -18.63 -13.15 43.39
C ALA A 420 -17.31 -12.77 42.70
N ILE A 421 -16.22 -13.52 42.95
CA ILE A 421 -14.93 -13.34 42.27
C ILE A 421 -15.04 -13.61 40.78
N ALA A 422 -15.75 -14.67 40.36
CA ALA A 422 -15.96 -14.98 38.95
C ALA A 422 -16.74 -13.86 38.25
N GLY A 423 -17.82 -13.37 38.87
CA GLY A 423 -18.60 -12.24 38.36
C GLY A 423 -17.80 -10.94 38.26
N SER A 424 -17.02 -10.61 39.30
CA SER A 424 -16.17 -9.43 39.30
C SER A 424 -15.02 -9.53 38.28
N SER A 425 -14.40 -10.71 38.14
CA SER A 425 -13.38 -10.96 37.11
C SER A 425 -13.93 -10.82 35.69
N ALA A 426 -15.14 -11.32 35.43
CA ALA A 426 -15.81 -11.14 34.15
C ALA A 426 -16.12 -9.67 33.86
N ARG A 427 -16.50 -8.89 34.89
CA ARG A 427 -16.72 -7.44 34.77
C ARG A 427 -15.42 -6.69 34.43
N VAL A 428 -14.31 -7.00 35.10
CA VAL A 428 -12.98 -6.44 34.79
C VAL A 428 -12.60 -6.74 33.34
N ALA A 429 -12.76 -7.98 32.89
CA ALA A 429 -12.47 -8.36 31.50
C ALA A 429 -13.35 -7.61 30.48
N SER A 430 -14.65 -7.48 30.75
CA SER A 430 -15.59 -6.74 29.90
C SER A 430 -15.25 -5.24 29.80
N LEU A 431 -14.89 -4.62 30.93
CA LEU A 431 -14.42 -3.22 30.94
C LEU A 431 -13.11 -3.06 30.18
N GLY A 432 -12.15 -3.99 30.33
CA GLY A 432 -10.91 -4.01 29.55
C GLY A 432 -11.18 -4.06 28.04
N ALA A 433 -12.02 -5.01 27.59
CA ALA A 433 -12.42 -5.12 26.19
C ALA A 433 -13.13 -3.85 25.66
N SER A 434 -13.95 -3.21 26.49
CA SER A 434 -14.61 -1.94 26.14
C SER A 434 -13.61 -0.79 25.97
N ILE A 435 -12.61 -0.70 26.86
CA ILE A 435 -11.52 0.28 26.75
C ILE A 435 -10.72 0.06 25.46
N ASP A 436 -10.39 -1.18 25.12
CA ASP A 436 -9.65 -1.51 23.90
C ASP A 436 -10.43 -1.10 22.65
N ALA A 437 -11.74 -1.41 22.59
CA ALA A 437 -12.61 -1.03 21.48
C ALA A 437 -12.69 0.49 21.30
N VAL A 438 -12.89 1.25 22.39
CA VAL A 438 -12.93 2.72 22.34
C VAL A 438 -11.56 3.29 21.94
N THR A 439 -10.46 2.68 22.39
CA THR A 439 -9.10 3.08 22.03
C THR A 439 -8.84 2.91 20.52
N GLN A 440 -9.18 1.75 19.95
CA GLN A 440 -9.05 1.50 18.51
C GLN A 440 -9.85 2.51 17.67
N LEU A 441 -11.07 2.83 18.10
CA LEU A 441 -11.89 3.82 17.40
C LEU A 441 -11.26 5.22 17.45
N ARG A 442 -10.67 5.61 18.58
CA ARG A 442 -9.94 6.88 18.71
C ARG A 442 -8.68 6.93 17.85
N ASP A 443 -7.95 5.83 17.72
CA ASP A 443 -6.78 5.74 16.86
C ASP A 443 -7.16 5.91 15.38
N ALA A 444 -8.30 5.35 14.97
CA ALA A 444 -8.85 5.57 13.64
C ALA A 444 -9.20 7.05 13.39
N TRP A 445 -9.82 7.72 14.37
CA TRP A 445 -10.05 9.17 14.31
C TRP A 445 -8.76 10.00 14.29
N ALA A 446 -7.72 9.56 15.01
CA ALA A 446 -6.41 10.20 14.98
C ALA A 446 -5.77 10.11 13.58
N ARG A 447 -5.88 8.96 12.93
CA ARG A 447 -5.46 8.78 11.54
C ARG A 447 -6.22 9.69 10.59
N ALA A 448 -7.55 9.79 10.71
CA ALA A 448 -8.35 10.70 9.90
C ALA A 448 -7.90 12.17 10.07
N ARG A 449 -7.58 12.59 11.31
CA ARG A 449 -7.02 13.94 11.58
C ARG A 449 -5.66 14.15 10.91
N SER A 450 -4.79 13.14 10.93
CA SER A 450 -3.48 13.21 10.25
C SER A 450 -3.64 13.45 8.74
N ILE A 451 -4.54 12.70 8.09
CA ILE A 451 -4.82 12.87 6.65
C ILE A 451 -5.37 14.27 6.39
N ASN A 452 -6.27 14.77 7.24
CA ASN A 452 -6.78 16.14 7.11
C ASN A 452 -5.68 17.21 7.29
N GLN A 453 -4.69 16.96 8.15
CA GLN A 453 -3.55 17.84 8.30
C GLN A 453 -2.69 17.87 7.03
N GLU A 454 -2.41 16.71 6.42
CA GLU A 454 -1.73 16.62 5.12
C GLU A 454 -2.48 17.42 4.04
N VAL A 455 -3.82 17.34 4.01
CA VAL A 455 -4.65 18.14 3.08
C VAL A 455 -4.45 19.65 3.30
N LYS A 456 -4.41 20.10 4.56
CA LYS A 456 -4.17 21.51 4.90
C LYS A 456 -2.76 21.96 4.48
N ASP A 457 -1.75 21.13 4.70
CA ASP A 457 -0.36 21.43 4.35
C ASP A 457 -0.17 21.50 2.83
N LEU A 458 -0.78 20.56 2.08
CA LEU A 458 -0.83 20.60 0.62
C LEU A 458 -1.53 21.85 0.11
N LYS A 459 -2.65 22.24 0.73
CA LYS A 459 -3.39 23.46 0.38
C LYS A 459 -2.55 24.72 0.61
N ALA A 460 -1.86 24.81 1.75
CA ALA A 460 -0.98 25.94 2.06
C ALA A 460 0.19 26.03 1.08
N THR A 461 0.85 24.91 0.81
CA THR A 461 1.95 24.83 -0.16
C THR A 461 1.49 25.24 -1.56
N ARG A 462 0.31 24.77 -1.99
CA ARG A 462 -0.26 25.16 -3.27
C ARG A 462 -0.57 26.66 -3.35
N ALA A 463 -1.05 27.27 -2.27
CA ALA A 463 -1.32 28.71 -2.24
C ALA A 463 -0.04 29.53 -2.44
N LEU A 464 1.08 29.11 -1.84
CA LEU A 464 2.39 29.73 -2.05
C LEU A 464 2.83 29.59 -3.52
N VAL A 465 2.82 28.38 -4.07
CA VAL A 465 3.19 28.15 -5.48
C VAL A 465 2.28 28.93 -6.44
N GLN A 466 0.98 29.06 -6.14
CA GLN A 466 0.07 29.88 -6.95
C GLN A 466 0.37 31.39 -6.86
N ALA A 467 0.83 31.87 -5.71
CA ALA A 467 1.31 33.26 -5.58
C ALA A 467 2.57 33.47 -6.44
N ASP A 468 3.49 32.52 -6.44
CA ASP A 468 4.70 32.56 -7.28
C ASP A 468 4.33 32.53 -8.78
N VAL A 469 3.43 31.64 -9.20
CA VAL A 469 2.90 31.61 -10.58
C VAL A 469 2.35 32.99 -10.96
N LYS A 470 1.55 33.60 -10.08
CA LYS A 470 0.95 34.92 -10.35
C LYS A 470 2.03 36.01 -10.46
N SER A 471 3.02 36.00 -9.57
CA SER A 471 4.13 36.96 -9.58
C SER A 471 4.96 36.84 -10.85
N HIS A 472 5.39 35.62 -11.23
CA HIS A 472 6.13 35.36 -12.46
C HIS A 472 5.31 35.72 -13.71
N THR A 473 4.01 35.40 -13.73
CA THR A 473 3.13 35.78 -14.84
C THR A 473 3.03 37.31 -14.99
N LEU A 474 2.96 38.06 -13.88
CA LEU A 474 2.95 39.52 -13.91
C LEU A 474 4.29 40.10 -14.39
N ALA A 475 5.42 39.49 -14.02
CA ALA A 475 6.73 39.91 -14.50
C ALA A 475 6.86 39.75 -16.03
N LEU A 476 6.26 38.70 -16.59
CA LEU A 476 6.22 38.45 -18.04
C LEU A 476 5.07 39.18 -18.75
N ALA A 477 4.09 39.75 -18.04
CA ALA A 477 2.92 40.39 -18.64
C ALA A 477 3.27 41.58 -19.54
N ALA A 478 4.35 42.30 -19.25
CA ALA A 478 4.86 43.37 -20.10
C ALA A 478 5.25 42.89 -21.51
N ARG A 479 5.63 41.60 -21.65
CA ARG A 479 5.94 40.98 -22.95
C ARG A 479 4.68 40.61 -23.75
N GLY A 480 3.49 40.67 -23.13
CA GLY A 480 2.22 40.53 -23.86
C GLY A 480 2.05 41.56 -24.96
N GLN A 481 2.64 42.76 -24.78
CA GLN A 481 2.70 43.81 -25.80
C GLN A 481 3.38 43.31 -27.10
N LEU A 482 4.30 42.34 -27.03
CA LEU A 482 4.95 41.78 -28.22
C LEU A 482 3.96 41.10 -29.17
N VAL A 483 2.87 40.52 -28.65
CA VAL A 483 1.83 39.90 -29.51
C VAL A 483 1.00 40.99 -30.22
N ASP A 484 0.73 42.09 -29.53
CA ASP A 484 0.07 43.25 -30.14
C ASP A 484 0.97 43.92 -31.18
N ASP A 485 2.28 43.94 -30.94
CA ASP A 485 3.29 44.48 -31.85
C ASP A 485 3.42 43.60 -33.10
N LEU A 486 3.53 42.28 -32.92
CA LEU A 486 3.47 41.29 -34.00
C LEU A 486 2.17 41.42 -34.81
N SER A 487 1.03 41.66 -34.14
CA SER A 487 -0.26 41.85 -34.81
C SER A 487 -0.25 43.06 -35.73
N ARG A 488 0.44 44.15 -35.35
CA ARG A 488 0.59 45.33 -36.20
C ARG A 488 1.49 45.05 -37.40
N GLU A 489 2.61 44.35 -37.21
CA GLU A 489 3.48 43.95 -38.33
C GLU A 489 2.76 43.00 -39.29
N PHE A 490 2.04 42.01 -38.77
CA PHE A 490 1.23 41.10 -39.56
C PHE A 490 0.15 41.84 -40.38
N PHE A 491 -0.55 42.79 -39.77
CA PHE A 491 -1.54 43.61 -40.48
C PHE A 491 -0.91 44.47 -41.58
N ALA A 492 0.26 45.07 -41.31
CA ALA A 492 1.01 45.84 -42.30
C ALA A 492 1.42 44.97 -43.50
N LEU A 493 1.91 43.75 -43.25
CA LEU A 493 2.28 42.79 -44.31
C LEU A 493 1.06 42.37 -45.15
N LEU A 494 -0.10 42.13 -44.54
CA LEU A 494 -1.32 41.83 -45.31
C LEU A 494 -1.77 43.01 -46.19
N ALA A 495 -1.57 44.25 -45.71
CA ALA A 495 -1.85 45.45 -46.50
C ALA A 495 -0.86 45.60 -47.68
N GLU A 496 0.43 45.33 -47.47
CA GLU A 496 1.46 45.33 -48.52
C GLU A 496 1.19 44.27 -49.60
N LEU A 497 0.74 43.07 -49.20
CA LEU A 497 0.32 42.03 -50.14
C LEU A 497 -1.04 42.35 -50.83
N HIS A 498 -1.67 43.47 -50.46
CA HIS A 498 -2.95 43.97 -50.96
C HIS A 498 -4.04 42.89 -50.98
N LEU A 499 -4.43 42.42 -49.81
CA LEU A 499 -5.70 41.70 -49.63
C LEU A 499 -6.79 42.75 -49.36
N PRO A 500 -7.48 43.27 -50.40
CA PRO A 500 -8.12 44.59 -50.37
C PRO A 500 -9.36 44.68 -49.48
N TRP A 501 -9.92 43.55 -49.04
CA TRP A 501 -11.09 43.51 -48.15
C TRP A 501 -10.72 43.45 -46.66
N VAL A 502 -9.44 43.20 -46.32
CA VAL A 502 -9.00 43.06 -44.93
C VAL A 502 -9.03 44.43 -44.26
N ARG A 503 -9.89 44.59 -43.26
CA ARG A 503 -10.02 45.83 -42.47
C ARG A 503 -9.21 45.78 -41.19
N THR A 504 -9.14 44.59 -40.60
CA THR A 504 -8.44 44.31 -39.36
C THR A 504 -7.78 42.95 -39.44
N ALA A 505 -6.55 42.82 -38.94
CA ALA A 505 -5.92 41.54 -38.74
C ALA A 505 -5.11 41.58 -37.44
N VAL A 506 -5.26 40.54 -36.63
CA VAL A 506 -4.53 40.40 -35.37
C VAL A 506 -4.09 38.95 -35.17
N ILE A 507 -3.11 38.74 -34.32
CA ILE A 507 -2.75 37.42 -33.81
C ILE A 507 -3.48 37.23 -32.49
N ASP A 508 -4.33 36.20 -32.41
CA ASP A 508 -5.10 35.93 -31.20
C ASP A 508 -4.14 35.61 -30.03
N PRO A 509 -4.23 36.31 -28.87
CA PRO A 509 -3.24 36.18 -27.80
C PRO A 509 -3.33 34.87 -27.02
N LYS A 510 -4.32 34.01 -27.32
CA LYS A 510 -4.47 32.71 -26.65
C LYS A 510 -4.02 31.58 -27.56
N THR A 511 -4.47 31.59 -28.80
CA THR A 511 -4.23 30.56 -29.81
C THR A 511 -3.02 30.88 -30.67
N TYR A 512 -2.57 32.13 -30.72
CA TYR A 512 -1.47 32.60 -31.58
C TYR A 512 -1.72 32.35 -33.07
N LEU A 513 -3.00 32.30 -33.46
CA LEU A 513 -3.44 32.16 -34.84
C LEU A 513 -3.91 33.50 -35.41
N PRO A 514 -3.81 33.69 -36.74
CA PRO A 514 -4.42 34.84 -37.41
C PRO A 514 -5.93 34.91 -37.20
N VAL A 515 -6.41 36.10 -36.87
CA VAL A 515 -7.82 36.50 -36.87
C VAL A 515 -7.96 37.68 -37.82
N ILE A 516 -8.77 37.53 -38.86
CA ILE A 516 -8.97 38.55 -39.91
C ILE A 516 -10.44 38.96 -39.90
N ASP A 517 -10.69 40.26 -39.74
CA ASP A 517 -12.03 40.83 -39.67
C ASP A 517 -12.95 40.15 -38.63
N GLY A 518 -12.34 39.71 -37.53
CA GLY A 518 -12.99 38.97 -36.44
C GLY A 518 -13.25 37.48 -36.71
N GLY A 519 -12.97 36.99 -37.93
CA GLY A 519 -13.04 35.58 -38.30
C GLY A 519 -11.75 34.82 -38.01
N SER A 520 -11.86 33.55 -37.62
CA SER A 520 -10.70 32.67 -37.46
C SER A 520 -10.07 32.32 -38.82
N PHE A 521 -8.80 31.91 -38.82
CA PHE A 521 -8.15 31.41 -40.03
C PHE A 521 -8.95 30.32 -40.76
N ASP A 522 -9.53 29.36 -40.03
CA ASP A 522 -10.32 28.28 -40.64
C ASP A 522 -11.57 28.81 -41.38
N SER A 523 -12.16 29.90 -40.90
CA SER A 523 -13.32 30.52 -41.57
C SER A 523 -12.95 31.16 -42.93
N LEU A 524 -11.68 31.55 -43.11
CA LEU A 524 -11.18 32.14 -44.36
C LEU A 524 -11.02 31.10 -45.47
N GLN A 525 -10.94 29.82 -45.14
CA GLN A 525 -10.84 28.75 -46.15
C GLN A 525 -12.05 28.76 -47.10
N ALA A 526 -13.23 29.14 -46.60
CA ALA A 526 -14.42 29.32 -47.42
C ALA A 526 -14.30 30.45 -48.45
N SER A 527 -13.36 31.38 -48.25
CA SER A 527 -13.09 32.52 -49.16
C SER A 527 -12.10 32.18 -50.28
N GLY A 528 -11.43 31.02 -50.23
CA GLY A 528 -10.56 30.50 -51.29
C GLY A 528 -9.10 30.29 -50.86
N GLY A 529 -8.48 29.21 -51.35
CA GLY A 529 -7.14 28.78 -50.96
C GLY A 529 -6.02 29.79 -51.24
N GLY A 530 -6.14 30.62 -52.29
CA GLY A 530 -5.14 31.65 -52.57
C GLY A 530 -5.05 32.74 -51.49
N ILE A 531 -6.16 33.03 -50.82
CA ILE A 531 -6.20 34.00 -49.71
C ILE A 531 -5.49 33.41 -48.49
N THR A 532 -5.81 32.17 -48.15
CA THR A 532 -5.20 31.49 -47.00
C THR A 532 -3.70 31.26 -47.21
N THR A 533 -3.25 30.98 -48.44
CA THR A 533 -1.81 30.97 -48.78
C THR A 533 -1.14 32.30 -48.45
N CYS A 534 -1.71 33.43 -48.90
CA CYS A 534 -1.15 34.76 -48.62
C CYS A 534 -1.10 35.05 -47.11
N VAL A 535 -2.14 34.65 -46.37
CA VAL A 535 -2.22 34.82 -44.91
C VAL A 535 -1.14 33.99 -44.21
N SER A 536 -0.92 32.74 -44.61
CA SER A 536 0.13 31.87 -44.05
C SER A 536 1.54 32.40 -44.31
N ILE A 537 1.78 32.91 -45.52
CA ILE A 537 3.06 33.54 -45.88
C ILE A 537 3.26 34.81 -45.08
N ALA A 538 2.26 35.70 -45.02
CA ALA A 538 2.32 36.93 -44.23
C ALA A 538 2.57 36.65 -42.74
N TYR A 539 1.91 35.65 -42.17
CA TYR A 539 2.13 35.24 -40.78
C TYR A 539 3.58 34.81 -40.54
N SER A 540 4.12 33.98 -41.43
CA SER A 540 5.46 33.43 -41.24
C SER A 540 6.56 34.46 -41.52
N LEU A 541 6.34 35.36 -42.48
CA LEU A 541 7.19 36.53 -42.70
C LEU A 541 7.16 37.49 -41.51
N ALA A 542 5.97 37.74 -40.93
CA ALA A 542 5.84 38.55 -39.73
C ALA A 542 6.67 37.97 -38.58
N LEU A 543 6.57 36.66 -38.33
CA LEU A 543 7.38 36.00 -37.30
C LEU A 543 8.89 36.15 -37.56
N LEU A 544 9.32 35.86 -38.78
CA LEU A 544 10.74 35.93 -39.16
C LEU A 544 11.27 37.35 -38.95
N GLU A 545 10.59 38.36 -39.49
CA GLU A 545 11.00 39.75 -39.39
C GLU A 545 10.96 40.28 -37.96
N PHE A 546 9.91 39.93 -37.20
CA PHE A 546 9.81 40.28 -35.77
C PHE A 546 11.01 39.72 -34.99
N GLY A 547 11.45 38.50 -35.27
CA GLY A 547 12.65 37.91 -34.67
C GLY A 547 13.97 38.59 -35.09
N LEU A 548 14.03 39.15 -36.30
CA LEU A 548 15.20 39.89 -36.79
C LEU A 548 15.31 41.29 -36.16
N THR A 549 14.18 41.90 -35.81
CA THR A 549 14.09 43.25 -35.21
C THR A 549 14.07 43.22 -33.69
N HIS A 550 13.66 42.12 -33.05
CA HIS A 550 13.59 41.95 -31.60
C HIS A 550 14.59 40.90 -31.11
N PRO A 551 15.77 41.30 -30.59
CA PRO A 551 16.81 40.36 -30.18
C PRO A 551 16.40 39.35 -29.11
N ASP A 552 15.38 39.63 -28.31
CA ASP A 552 14.91 38.76 -27.23
C ASP A 552 13.83 37.76 -27.68
N VAL A 553 13.53 37.71 -28.98
CA VAL A 553 12.60 36.75 -29.59
C VAL A 553 13.38 35.67 -30.33
N LEU A 554 13.05 34.42 -30.04
CA LEU A 554 13.82 33.23 -30.47
C LEU A 554 13.29 32.61 -31.77
N VAL A 555 12.86 33.42 -32.73
CA VAL A 555 12.48 32.93 -34.07
C VAL A 555 13.77 32.62 -34.84
N PRO A 556 13.91 31.42 -35.44
CA PRO A 556 15.10 31.13 -36.23
C PRO A 556 15.17 32.00 -37.49
N SER A 557 16.37 32.42 -37.88
CA SER A 557 16.62 33.31 -39.04
C SER A 557 16.47 32.63 -40.42
N LEU A 558 15.63 31.61 -40.51
CA LEU A 558 15.40 30.77 -41.69
C LEU A 558 13.91 30.76 -42.01
N LEU A 559 13.57 30.77 -43.29
CA LEU A 559 12.22 30.45 -43.76
C LEU A 559 12.28 29.66 -45.07
N ILE A 560 11.74 28.45 -45.02
CA ILE A 560 11.58 27.55 -46.16
C ILE A 560 10.13 27.61 -46.60
N ILE A 561 9.89 27.91 -47.88
CA ILE A 561 8.55 28.11 -48.44
C ILE A 561 8.39 27.21 -49.65
N ASP A 562 7.51 26.21 -49.55
CA ASP A 562 7.19 25.32 -50.65
C ASP A 562 5.89 25.77 -51.32
N SER A 563 6.02 26.18 -52.59
CA SER A 563 4.92 26.63 -53.45
C SER A 563 4.23 27.90 -52.93
N PRO A 564 4.93 29.07 -52.87
CA PRO A 564 4.37 30.34 -52.37
C PRO A 564 3.18 30.87 -53.17
N ARG A 565 3.01 30.40 -54.42
CA ARG A 565 1.87 30.72 -55.29
C ARG A 565 0.79 29.64 -55.32
N LYS A 566 0.81 28.67 -54.39
CA LYS A 566 -0.21 27.61 -54.33
C LYS A 566 -1.60 28.22 -54.17
N ALA A 567 -2.57 27.69 -54.92
CA ALA A 567 -3.96 28.14 -54.95
C ALA A 567 -4.18 29.59 -55.42
N LEU A 568 -3.14 30.27 -55.94
CA LEU A 568 -3.30 31.47 -56.75
C LEU A 568 -3.68 31.06 -58.18
N GLY A 569 -4.67 31.72 -58.77
CA GLY A 569 -5.07 31.50 -60.16
C GLY A 569 -4.15 32.21 -61.16
N ASN A 570 -4.48 32.06 -62.45
CA ASN A 570 -3.76 32.71 -63.55
C ASN A 570 -4.36 34.07 -63.96
N ASN A 571 -5.31 34.62 -63.20
CA ASN A 571 -5.87 35.93 -63.50
C ASN A 571 -4.86 37.04 -63.13
N PRO A 572 -4.97 38.25 -63.72
CA PRO A 572 -4.02 39.33 -63.49
C PRO A 572 -3.83 39.71 -62.02
N ASN A 573 -4.90 39.67 -61.22
CA ASN A 573 -4.84 40.00 -59.79
C ASN A 573 -4.03 38.97 -58.99
N ASP A 574 -4.20 37.69 -59.28
CA ASP A 574 -3.47 36.60 -58.62
C ASP A 574 -1.99 36.56 -59.05
N GLN A 575 -1.70 36.85 -60.32
CA GLN A 575 -0.32 37.01 -60.81
C GLN A 575 0.39 38.18 -60.12
N GLU A 576 -0.28 39.32 -60.01
CA GLU A 576 0.21 40.52 -59.33
C GLU A 576 0.43 40.26 -57.83
N ARG A 577 -0.47 39.54 -57.15
CA ARG A 577 -0.25 39.12 -55.76
C ARG A 577 0.98 38.24 -55.63
N GLY A 578 1.17 37.27 -56.52
CA GLY A 578 2.37 36.45 -56.52
C GLY A 578 3.64 37.28 -56.72
N ASN A 579 3.62 38.32 -57.56
CA ASN A 579 4.76 39.22 -57.74
C ASN A 579 5.06 40.00 -56.46
N ARG A 580 4.05 40.52 -55.77
CA ARG A 580 4.21 41.22 -54.48
C ARG A 580 4.79 40.34 -53.38
N ILE A 581 4.44 39.05 -53.36
CA ILE A 581 5.06 38.06 -52.46
C ILE A 581 6.57 37.99 -52.72
N TYR A 582 6.98 37.92 -53.99
CA TYR A 582 8.40 37.89 -54.35
C TYR A 582 9.10 39.23 -54.10
N ASP A 583 8.44 40.37 -54.36
CA ASP A 583 8.97 41.69 -54.00
C ASP A 583 9.24 41.80 -52.50
N ARG A 584 8.35 41.22 -51.68
CA ARG A 584 8.53 41.14 -50.22
C ARG A 584 9.70 40.24 -49.83
N PHE A 585 9.85 39.08 -50.47
CA PHE A 585 11.02 38.22 -50.28
C PHE A 585 12.32 38.97 -50.60
N LYS A 586 12.31 39.73 -51.69
CA LYS A 586 13.45 40.56 -52.08
C LYS A 586 13.74 41.66 -51.08
N ALA A 587 12.73 42.41 -50.67
CA ALA A 587 12.89 43.47 -49.68
C ALA A 587 13.51 42.93 -48.38
N LEU A 588 13.09 41.75 -47.94
CA LEU A 588 13.65 41.11 -46.74
C LEU A 588 15.09 40.65 -46.94
N ALA A 589 15.39 39.95 -48.05
CA ALA A 589 16.73 39.47 -48.35
C ALA A 589 17.74 40.63 -48.53
N ASP A 590 17.33 41.72 -49.17
CA ASP A 590 18.17 42.91 -49.35
C ASP A 590 18.38 43.68 -48.04
N ALA A 591 17.35 43.79 -47.20
CA ALA A 591 17.44 44.55 -45.95
C ALA A 591 18.29 43.85 -44.90
N TYR A 592 18.20 42.52 -44.81
CA TYR A 592 18.86 41.75 -43.74
C TYR A 592 20.07 40.95 -44.21
N GLY A 593 20.25 40.74 -45.51
CA GLY A 593 21.42 40.05 -46.09
C GLY A 593 21.71 38.72 -45.40
N ASP A 594 22.95 38.53 -44.97
CA ASP A 594 23.38 37.31 -44.27
C ASP A 594 22.71 37.10 -42.90
N ARG A 595 21.89 38.01 -42.39
CA ARG A 595 21.14 37.77 -41.15
C ARG A 595 19.87 36.96 -41.37
N VAL A 596 19.46 36.73 -42.62
CA VAL A 596 18.26 35.96 -42.98
C VAL A 596 18.58 34.91 -44.03
N GLN A 597 17.80 33.84 -44.07
CA GLN A 597 17.83 32.88 -45.17
C GLN A 597 16.41 32.51 -45.61
N LEU A 598 16.14 32.67 -46.91
CA LEU A 598 14.92 32.24 -47.57
C LEU A 598 15.24 31.09 -48.53
N ILE A 599 14.53 29.97 -48.44
CA ILE A 599 14.63 28.86 -49.39
C ILE A 599 13.25 28.61 -49.97
N ILE A 600 13.08 28.91 -51.25
CA ILE A 600 11.76 28.97 -51.90
C ILE A 600 11.70 27.92 -53.02
N ALA A 601 10.69 27.06 -53.02
CA ALA A 601 10.42 26.17 -54.15
C ALA A 601 9.21 26.66 -54.93
N ASP A 602 9.35 26.91 -56.22
CA ASP A 602 8.25 27.39 -57.07
C ASP A 602 8.36 26.90 -58.52
N ASN A 603 7.25 26.93 -59.25
CA ASN A 603 7.19 26.47 -60.64
C ASN A 603 7.73 27.52 -61.63
N ASP A 604 7.34 28.78 -61.45
CA ASP A 604 7.73 29.89 -62.31
C ASP A 604 8.69 30.81 -61.58
N THR A 605 9.86 31.02 -62.17
CA THR A 605 10.77 32.08 -61.75
C THR A 605 10.56 33.30 -62.63
N ALA A 606 10.09 34.38 -62.03
CA ALA A 606 10.81 35.61 -62.28
C ALA A 606 11.96 35.59 -61.25
N PRO A 607 13.21 35.24 -61.63
CA PRO A 607 14.31 35.58 -60.75
C PRO A 607 14.30 37.11 -60.70
N ILE A 608 14.05 37.70 -59.54
CA ILE A 608 14.25 39.14 -59.42
C ILE A 608 15.77 39.32 -59.47
N PRO A 609 16.33 39.99 -60.50
CA PRO A 609 17.78 40.15 -60.60
C PRO A 609 18.26 40.88 -59.35
N SER A 610 18.98 40.16 -58.51
CA SER A 610 19.46 40.65 -57.22
C SER A 610 20.69 39.83 -56.83
N ASP A 611 21.72 40.50 -56.33
CA ASP A 611 22.93 39.83 -55.83
C ASP A 611 22.65 38.98 -54.58
N THR A 612 21.48 39.17 -53.96
CA THR A 612 20.98 38.42 -52.79
C THR A 612 20.20 37.16 -53.14
N PHE A 613 19.91 36.91 -54.43
CA PHE A 613 19.16 35.75 -54.91
C PHE A 613 20.04 34.79 -55.71
N SER A 614 19.97 33.50 -55.38
CA SER A 614 20.43 32.41 -56.24
C SER A 614 19.25 31.60 -56.77
N THR A 615 19.48 30.86 -57.86
CA THR A 615 18.47 29.97 -58.44
C THR A 615 19.06 28.58 -58.64
N ILE A 616 18.34 27.56 -58.18
CA ILE A 616 18.62 26.14 -58.45
C ILE A 616 17.61 25.66 -59.50
N PRO A 617 18.01 25.56 -60.78
CA PRO A 617 17.12 25.05 -61.82
C PRO A 617 17.05 23.52 -61.77
N LEU A 618 15.83 22.99 -61.74
CA LEU A 618 15.50 21.58 -61.88
C LEU A 618 14.60 21.41 -63.11
N ASP A 619 14.88 20.40 -63.92
CA ASP A 619 14.04 20.04 -65.07
C ASP A 619 14.06 18.51 -65.26
N TYR A 620 13.32 18.01 -66.25
CA TYR A 620 13.23 16.56 -66.47
C TYR A 620 14.53 15.93 -66.99
N ASN A 621 15.40 16.71 -67.62
CA ASN A 621 16.73 16.26 -68.08
C ASN A 621 17.79 16.41 -66.98
N ARG A 622 17.55 17.30 -66.01
CA ARG A 622 18.37 17.56 -64.83
C ARG A 622 17.53 17.40 -63.57
N PRO A 623 17.05 16.18 -63.27
CA PRO A 623 16.22 15.95 -62.11
C PRO A 623 16.98 16.18 -60.81
N MET A 624 16.22 16.21 -59.71
CA MET A 624 16.78 16.36 -58.37
C MET A 624 17.75 15.23 -57.98
N VAL A 625 17.40 13.96 -58.27
CA VAL A 625 18.24 12.82 -57.91
C VAL A 625 19.33 12.63 -58.98
N PRO A 626 20.63 12.66 -58.62
CA PRO A 626 21.69 12.48 -59.60
C PRO A 626 21.79 11.03 -60.09
N GLY A 627 22.05 10.85 -61.38
CA GLY A 627 22.20 9.52 -62.00
C GLY A 627 20.88 8.78 -62.29
N VAL A 628 19.73 9.33 -61.88
CA VAL A 628 18.41 8.73 -62.12
C VAL A 628 17.67 9.51 -63.20
N ALA A 629 17.29 8.84 -64.29
CA ALA A 629 16.48 9.45 -65.34
C ALA A 629 15.06 9.75 -64.83
N HIS A 630 14.54 10.94 -65.14
CA HIS A 630 13.16 11.27 -64.80
C HIS A 630 12.19 10.50 -65.71
N PRO A 631 11.06 9.95 -65.19
CA PRO A 631 10.11 9.16 -65.99
C PRO A 631 9.29 9.98 -67.03
N GLY A 632 9.71 11.22 -67.32
CA GLY A 632 8.97 12.19 -68.15
C GLY A 632 7.78 12.86 -67.42
N PRO A 633 7.19 13.91 -68.02
CA PRO A 633 6.08 14.67 -67.43
C PRO A 633 4.78 13.88 -67.27
N GLU A 634 4.53 12.90 -68.13
CA GLU A 634 3.25 12.15 -68.17
C GLU A 634 3.14 11.04 -67.11
N HIS A 635 4.23 10.66 -66.45
CA HIS A 635 4.30 9.57 -65.48
C HIS A 635 4.58 10.06 -64.04
N VAL A 636 4.33 11.34 -63.75
CA VAL A 636 4.55 11.93 -62.43
C VAL A 636 3.33 11.72 -61.54
N HIS A 637 3.49 10.97 -60.45
CA HIS A 637 2.48 10.88 -59.38
C HIS A 637 2.79 11.90 -58.27
N ARG A 638 1.81 12.72 -57.88
CA ARG A 638 1.91 13.55 -56.68
C ARG A 638 1.67 12.68 -55.44
N ALA A 639 2.56 12.77 -54.47
CA ALA A 639 2.46 12.01 -53.21
C ALA A 639 1.38 12.55 -52.23
N GLU A 640 0.36 13.25 -52.74
CA GLU A 640 -0.62 14.02 -51.95
C GLU A 640 -1.77 13.15 -51.36
N HIS A 641 -1.82 11.84 -51.62
CA HIS A 641 -3.00 10.99 -51.32
C HIS A 641 -2.75 9.75 -50.46
N GLY A 642 -1.65 9.68 -49.70
CA GLY A 642 -1.38 8.59 -48.75
C GLY A 642 -1.44 9.04 -47.30
N TYR A 643 -2.61 9.46 -46.81
CA TYR A 643 -2.80 9.86 -45.40
C TYR A 643 -3.85 8.98 -44.72
N GLU A 644 -3.50 7.72 -44.44
CA GLU A 644 -4.11 6.93 -43.37
C GLU A 644 -3.01 6.08 -42.70
N ALA A 645 -2.51 6.56 -41.56
CA ALA A 645 -2.13 5.81 -40.35
C ALA A 645 -1.52 6.75 -39.31
#